data_AF-A0A937NE10-F1
#
_entry.id   AF-A0A937NE10-F1
#
_cell.length_a   1.000
_cell.length_b   1.000
_cell.length_c   1.000
_cell.angle_alpha   90.00
_cell.angle_beta   90.00
_cell.angle_gamma   90.00
#
_symmetry.space_group_name_H-M   'P 1'
#
loop_
_entity.id
_entity.type
_entity.pdbx_description
1 polymer ?
#
loop_
_entity_poly.entity_id
_entity_poly.type
_entity_poly.pdbx_seq_one_letter_code
_entity_poly.pdbx_strand_id
1 'polypeptide(L)'
;MSKKKRKSRKKPVRRRKSKMQESGEPADLPMPDPRVMEGVLRQFLGDSGMIDEGDSALAEAQNLVYQAYDVDDLEERLELASDAIDICPDCADAFVCIAEIAPSPNEAATMYRLGMEAGERALGGPEAFGEYEGHFWGIMETRPYMRARLGLAQCQWSVGQREEAVDHCRELLRLNPNDNQGVRYILCSYYCDLGHHNELQELLGEYEDDGSAEWLFSQAFSAFCQEGDTDSSRRLLCEAHDTNPHVAKYLLGHEQLPVEMPEYVERGGESEAVGYAANFLTGWRAAAGSVSWLRKTLKLAPPEPPHVRRPSWKFLKGSVSELPLSEGETWQVDLRRTTIGVPSGEDMELPWTFIVTSAETDDIVALGTPEDDAKPSPNEVLLNLLAVMRSPQDGEPRRPECIQVRLKTYLTQWQSKLKQIDVQCERCENLDHVDLMIDRLASMGGSPRLAAEELESRISGLDELPQNLGEVWQADIRKLSTWIEAEGELLRPSTALVTNRTDDLIIAQDVGIQELSADWLRQTLLAAMLNPMVGDPHLPGIVQVVSEHYRDELIPLLDPLDIACVACDELDQLDFIFGEMHRSMAESDQPPALIDVPGVTPSHVQGFFEAAATYYERTPWRDVAGDLAIQVRCAKFETGTWYAVVMGQSGMTLGLAMYEDLDVLRAIIREDEGVDRHHSALSVMYGEPFEIAVRDLDAAESNGWPVVGPEAYPMILRVNPGMAVRPPLAWELELTEACLRALPVFVTRSTKTPARMAVPVATGELNLELEWVK
;
A
#
# COMPACT_ATOMS: atom_id res chain seq x y z
N MET A 1 29.19 58.17 -47.65
CA MET A 1 30.65 58.26 -47.96
C MET A 1 31.30 59.03 -46.82
N SER A 2 32.44 58.67 -46.21
CA SER A 2 33.47 57.68 -46.58
C SER A 2 34.13 56.97 -45.37
N LYS A 3 34.89 55.90 -45.69
CA LYS A 3 35.82 55.08 -44.87
C LYS A 3 36.80 55.93 -44.03
N LYS A 4 37.50 55.47 -42.98
CA LYS A 4 37.94 54.13 -42.46
C LYS A 4 37.99 54.25 -40.88
N LYS A 5 38.52 53.39 -39.99
CA LYS A 5 39.45 52.23 -39.95
C LYS A 5 39.19 51.44 -38.62
N ARG A 6 39.56 50.16 -38.50
CA ARG A 6 39.49 49.36 -37.24
C ARG A 6 40.73 49.58 -36.34
N LYS A 7 40.60 49.36 -35.03
CA LYS A 7 41.70 49.03 -34.07
C LYS A 7 41.25 47.91 -33.13
N SER A 8 42.15 46.99 -32.79
CA SER A 8 41.92 45.89 -31.84
C SER A 8 42.42 46.24 -30.42
N ARG A 9 41.87 45.57 -29.41
CA ARG A 9 42.37 45.59 -28.02
C ARG A 9 42.65 44.15 -27.57
N LYS A 10 43.81 43.92 -26.94
CA LYS A 10 44.19 42.62 -26.35
C LYS A 10 43.53 42.45 -24.97
N LYS A 11 43.19 41.21 -24.58
CA LYS A 11 42.83 40.88 -23.19
C LYS A 11 44.09 40.86 -22.30
N PRO A 12 44.04 41.32 -21.04
CA PRO A 12 45.13 41.13 -20.06
C PRO A 12 45.07 39.75 -19.40
N VAL A 13 46.22 39.23 -18.97
CA VAL A 13 46.35 37.96 -18.25
C VAL A 13 46.05 38.14 -16.76
N ARG A 14 45.24 37.27 -16.16
CA ARG A 14 45.11 37.15 -14.69
C ARG A 14 46.06 36.06 -14.17
N ARG A 15 46.75 36.35 -13.07
CA ARG A 15 47.62 35.39 -12.35
C ARG A 15 46.76 34.30 -11.70
N ARG A 16 47.18 33.03 -11.80
CA ARG A 16 46.76 31.98 -10.84
C ARG A 16 47.26 32.39 -9.44
N LYS A 17 46.41 32.26 -8.43
CA LYS A 17 46.82 32.05 -7.03
C LYS A 17 46.70 30.56 -6.75
N SER A 18 47.60 30.00 -5.95
CA SER A 18 47.44 28.68 -5.37
C SER A 18 46.29 28.70 -4.35
N LYS A 19 45.34 27.76 -4.49
CA LYS A 19 44.65 27.18 -3.33
C LYS A 19 45.61 26.16 -2.70
N MET A 20 45.50 25.93 -1.40
CA MET A 20 46.02 24.69 -0.81
C MET A 20 45.25 23.51 -1.39
N GLN A 21 45.90 22.36 -1.49
CA GLN A 21 45.18 21.09 -1.43
C GLN A 21 44.77 20.92 0.02
N GLU A 22 43.47 21.05 0.29
CA GLU A 22 42.85 20.23 1.32
C GLU A 22 43.04 18.75 0.89
N SER A 23 43.26 17.86 1.85
CA SER A 23 43.35 16.42 1.57
C SER A 23 42.05 15.98 0.91
N GLY A 24 42.13 15.35 -0.27
CA GLY A 24 40.97 14.68 -0.82
C GLY A 24 40.52 13.57 0.13
N GLU A 25 39.22 13.34 0.19
CA GLU A 25 38.71 12.03 0.60
C GLU A 25 39.39 10.93 -0.26
N PRO A 26 39.50 9.69 0.23
CA PRO A 26 39.79 8.55 -0.64
C PRO A 26 38.81 8.58 -1.82
N ALA A 27 39.29 8.29 -3.02
CA ALA A 27 38.38 7.89 -4.07
C ALA A 27 37.89 6.49 -3.71
N ASP A 28 36.58 6.29 -3.66
CA ASP A 28 36.00 4.96 -3.56
C ASP A 28 36.37 4.18 -4.82
N LEU A 29 37.42 3.38 -4.68
CA LEU A 29 37.75 2.29 -5.58
C LEU A 29 37.00 1.08 -5.01
N PRO A 30 36.16 0.38 -5.80
CA PRO A 30 35.53 -0.84 -5.32
C PRO A 30 36.61 -1.82 -4.87
N MET A 31 36.38 -2.45 -3.72
CA MET A 31 37.27 -3.51 -3.27
C MET A 31 37.21 -4.68 -4.27
N PRO A 32 38.36 -5.30 -4.63
CA PRO A 32 38.35 -6.45 -5.51
C PRO A 32 37.55 -7.60 -4.89
N ASP A 33 36.93 -8.43 -5.73
CA ASP A 33 36.10 -9.56 -5.30
C ASP A 33 36.84 -10.40 -4.24
N PRO A 34 36.18 -10.79 -3.12
CA PRO A 34 36.81 -11.58 -2.06
C PRO A 34 37.50 -12.87 -2.55
N ARG A 35 37.08 -13.42 -3.70
CA ARG A 35 37.66 -14.60 -4.34
C ARG A 35 38.95 -14.29 -5.10
N VAL A 36 39.07 -13.11 -5.71
CA VAL A 36 40.34 -12.61 -6.26
C VAL A 36 41.35 -12.41 -5.12
N MET A 37 40.90 -11.87 -3.97
CA MET A 37 41.73 -11.75 -2.77
C MET A 37 42.08 -13.12 -2.16
N GLU A 38 41.18 -14.11 -2.21
CA GLU A 38 41.43 -15.50 -1.81
C GLU A 38 42.54 -16.13 -2.69
N GLY A 39 42.53 -15.88 -4.01
CA GLY A 39 43.59 -16.30 -4.92
C GLY A 39 44.95 -15.66 -4.60
N VAL A 40 44.99 -14.35 -4.35
CA VAL A 40 46.23 -13.65 -3.93
C VAL A 40 46.76 -14.18 -2.59
N LEU A 41 45.88 -14.46 -1.64
CA LEU A 41 46.26 -15.07 -0.36
C LEU A 41 46.78 -16.51 -0.53
N ARG A 42 46.14 -17.31 -1.39
CA ARG A 42 46.57 -18.68 -1.71
C ARG A 42 47.98 -18.69 -2.29
N GLN A 43 48.24 -17.88 -3.31
CA GLN A 43 49.58 -17.74 -3.91
C GLN A 43 50.62 -17.32 -2.87
N PHE A 44 50.30 -16.36 -2.01
CA PHE A 44 51.22 -15.92 -0.95
C PHE A 44 51.54 -17.02 0.08
N LEU A 45 50.56 -17.88 0.41
CA LEU A 45 50.77 -19.03 1.30
C LEU A 45 51.60 -20.14 0.62
N GLY A 46 51.44 -20.32 -0.69
CA GLY A 46 52.25 -21.22 -1.53
C GLY A 46 53.72 -20.77 -1.63
N ASP A 47 53.96 -19.52 -2.03
CA ASP A 47 55.30 -18.88 -2.04
C ASP A 47 55.97 -18.93 -0.65
N SER A 48 55.17 -18.89 0.44
CA SER A 48 55.65 -19.00 1.82
C SER A 48 55.91 -20.45 2.28
N GLY A 49 55.56 -21.46 1.48
CA GLY A 49 55.65 -22.88 1.84
C GLY A 49 54.74 -23.30 2.99
N MET A 50 53.62 -22.60 3.19
CA MET A 50 52.64 -22.90 4.24
C MET A 50 51.50 -23.81 3.76
N ILE A 51 51.26 -23.86 2.45
CA ILE A 51 50.45 -24.87 1.77
C ILE A 51 51.31 -25.55 0.69
N ASP A 52 51.02 -26.81 0.37
CA ASP A 52 51.63 -27.50 -0.77
C ASP A 52 50.74 -27.25 -1.99
N GLU A 53 51.13 -26.33 -2.87
CA GLU A 53 50.34 -25.97 -4.07
C GLU A 53 50.26 -27.09 -5.12
N GLY A 54 51.12 -28.12 -5.00
CA GLY A 54 51.06 -29.40 -5.70
C GLY A 54 50.48 -29.39 -7.12
N ASP A 55 51.33 -29.18 -8.13
CA ASP A 55 51.02 -29.19 -9.59
C ASP A 55 49.86 -30.14 -9.94
N SER A 56 48.66 -29.58 -10.04
CA SER A 56 47.42 -30.33 -10.21
C SER A 56 46.43 -29.54 -11.06
N ALA A 57 45.68 -30.26 -11.90
CA ALA A 57 44.69 -29.66 -12.80
C ALA A 57 43.63 -28.83 -12.04
N LEU A 58 43.31 -29.20 -10.79
CA LEU A 58 42.38 -28.44 -9.96
C LEU A 58 42.95 -27.07 -9.52
N ALA A 59 44.26 -26.99 -9.23
CA ALA A 59 44.90 -25.71 -8.90
C ALA A 59 45.08 -24.83 -10.15
N GLU A 60 45.41 -25.43 -11.30
CA GLU A 60 45.49 -24.73 -12.60
C GLU A 60 44.12 -24.16 -13.01
N ALA A 61 43.06 -24.98 -12.94
CA ALA A 61 41.68 -24.56 -13.20
C ALA A 61 41.22 -23.47 -12.23
N GLN A 62 41.45 -23.61 -10.92
CA GLN A 62 41.04 -22.60 -9.93
C GLN A 62 41.71 -21.24 -10.19
N ASN A 63 42.98 -21.22 -10.64
CA ASN A 63 43.68 -19.99 -11.00
C ASN A 63 43.11 -19.33 -12.25
N LEU A 64 42.52 -20.08 -13.19
CA LEU A 64 41.73 -19.52 -14.29
C LEU A 64 40.41 -18.91 -13.81
N VAL A 65 39.73 -19.53 -12.85
CA VAL A 65 38.49 -18.95 -12.29
C VAL A 65 38.77 -17.68 -11.48
N TYR A 66 39.89 -17.60 -10.75
CA TYR A 66 40.30 -16.35 -10.11
C TYR A 66 40.59 -15.22 -11.11
N GLN A 67 41.05 -15.53 -12.33
CA GLN A 67 41.15 -14.53 -13.42
C GLN A 67 39.76 -14.18 -13.97
N ALA A 68 38.85 -15.15 -14.10
CA ALA A 68 37.48 -14.91 -14.55
C ALA A 68 36.69 -13.96 -13.62
N TYR A 69 37.00 -13.93 -12.31
CA TYR A 69 36.43 -12.97 -11.36
C TYR A 69 37.06 -11.56 -11.41
N ASP A 70 38.17 -11.36 -12.11
CA ASP A 70 38.87 -10.06 -12.27
C ASP A 70 38.53 -9.39 -13.63
N VAL A 71 37.59 -9.96 -14.40
CA VAL A 71 37.22 -9.54 -15.76
C VAL A 71 35.78 -9.04 -15.82
N ASP A 72 35.60 -7.81 -16.32
CA ASP A 72 34.29 -7.15 -16.50
C ASP A 72 33.44 -7.76 -17.64
N ASP A 73 34.08 -8.38 -18.64
CA ASP A 73 33.41 -8.89 -19.85
C ASP A 73 32.83 -10.30 -19.61
N LEU A 74 31.52 -10.43 -19.81
CA LEU A 74 30.78 -11.67 -19.53
C LEU A 74 31.06 -12.81 -20.53
N GLU A 75 31.52 -12.50 -21.75
CA GLU A 75 31.88 -13.51 -22.76
C GLU A 75 33.29 -14.05 -22.45
N GLU A 76 34.27 -13.18 -22.14
CA GLU A 76 35.61 -13.58 -21.69
C GLU A 76 35.57 -14.33 -20.33
N ARG A 77 34.75 -13.87 -19.39
CA ARG A 77 34.51 -14.57 -18.10
C ARG A 77 33.89 -15.96 -18.28
N LEU A 78 33.00 -16.14 -19.26
CA LEU A 78 32.41 -17.43 -19.62
C LEU A 78 33.43 -18.37 -20.29
N GLU A 79 34.28 -17.85 -21.19
CA GLU A 79 35.37 -18.62 -21.82
C GLU A 79 36.36 -19.12 -20.75
N LEU A 80 36.86 -18.24 -19.87
CA LEU A 80 37.82 -18.60 -18.80
C LEU A 80 37.26 -19.66 -17.82
N ALA A 81 35.98 -19.56 -17.46
CA ALA A 81 35.32 -20.56 -16.62
C ALA A 81 35.08 -21.89 -17.35
N SER A 82 34.87 -21.86 -18.68
CA SER A 82 34.73 -23.07 -19.49
C SER A 82 36.06 -23.81 -19.66
N ASP A 83 37.15 -23.08 -19.93
CA ASP A 83 38.52 -23.61 -20.01
C ASP A 83 38.94 -24.27 -18.68
N ALA A 84 38.54 -23.70 -17.54
CA ALA A 84 38.78 -24.28 -16.21
C ALA A 84 38.10 -25.65 -16.03
N ILE A 85 36.89 -25.85 -16.60
CA ILE A 85 36.19 -27.15 -16.57
C ILE A 85 36.86 -28.17 -17.50
N ASP A 86 37.31 -27.75 -18.68
CA ASP A 86 38.03 -28.62 -19.63
C ASP A 86 39.40 -29.08 -19.08
N ILE A 87 40.04 -28.27 -18.23
CA ILE A 87 41.24 -28.64 -17.46
C ILE A 87 40.87 -29.56 -16.29
N CYS A 88 39.86 -29.20 -15.49
CA CYS A 88 39.43 -29.99 -14.34
C CYS A 88 37.90 -29.95 -14.13
N PRO A 89 37.17 -31.02 -14.50
CA PRO A 89 35.72 -31.15 -14.28
C PRO A 89 35.26 -31.18 -12.81
N ASP A 90 36.20 -31.17 -11.87
CA ASP A 90 35.96 -31.11 -10.42
C ASP A 90 36.22 -29.69 -9.85
N CYS A 91 36.51 -28.70 -10.69
CA CYS A 91 36.65 -27.29 -10.30
C CYS A 91 35.26 -26.65 -10.03
N ALA A 92 34.79 -26.76 -8.78
CA ALA A 92 33.47 -26.26 -8.37
C ALA A 92 33.22 -24.77 -8.65
N ASP A 93 34.20 -23.90 -8.40
CA ASP A 93 34.05 -22.46 -8.63
C ASP A 93 33.88 -22.10 -10.11
N ALA A 94 34.34 -22.94 -11.05
CA ALA A 94 34.12 -22.70 -12.47
C ALA A 94 32.61 -22.76 -12.81
N PHE A 95 31.90 -23.73 -12.24
CA PHE A 95 30.44 -23.82 -12.35
C PHE A 95 29.73 -22.68 -11.59
N VAL A 96 30.25 -22.23 -10.44
CA VAL A 96 29.75 -21.03 -9.72
C VAL A 96 29.87 -19.79 -10.60
N CYS A 97 31.02 -19.60 -11.24
CA CYS A 97 31.27 -18.45 -12.12
C CYS A 97 30.31 -18.40 -13.31
N ILE A 98 29.96 -19.56 -13.90
CA ILE A 98 28.96 -19.70 -14.96
C ILE A 98 27.53 -19.52 -14.42
N ALA A 99 27.24 -19.99 -13.20
CA ALA A 99 25.92 -19.86 -12.58
C ALA A 99 25.55 -18.39 -12.28
N GLU A 100 26.52 -17.58 -11.86
CA GLU A 100 26.34 -16.14 -11.57
C GLU A 100 25.98 -15.30 -12.81
N ILE A 101 26.34 -15.77 -14.01
CA ILE A 101 26.07 -15.09 -15.29
C ILE A 101 24.95 -15.77 -16.10
N ALA A 102 24.28 -16.76 -15.52
CA ALA A 102 23.23 -17.52 -16.20
C ALA A 102 21.94 -16.68 -16.37
N PRO A 103 21.25 -16.76 -17.52
CA PRO A 103 20.12 -15.88 -17.85
C PRO A 103 18.81 -16.24 -17.12
N SER A 104 18.78 -17.32 -16.33
CA SER A 104 17.61 -17.69 -15.52
C SER A 104 18.01 -18.45 -14.25
N PRO A 105 17.24 -18.34 -13.14
CA PRO A 105 17.49 -19.11 -11.91
C PRO A 105 17.46 -20.64 -12.09
N ASN A 106 16.80 -21.16 -13.13
CA ASN A 106 16.80 -22.60 -13.43
C ASN A 106 18.13 -23.06 -14.06
N GLU A 107 18.73 -22.23 -14.90
CA GLU A 107 20.06 -22.47 -15.48
C GLU A 107 21.14 -22.30 -14.42
N ALA A 108 21.04 -21.24 -13.60
CA ALA A 108 21.90 -21.03 -12.43
C ALA A 108 21.83 -22.22 -11.46
N ALA A 109 20.65 -22.68 -11.05
CA ALA A 109 20.48 -23.86 -10.19
C ALA A 109 21.11 -25.14 -10.79
N THR A 110 21.07 -25.28 -12.12
CA THR A 110 21.69 -26.42 -12.81
C THR A 110 23.21 -26.37 -12.71
N MET A 111 23.81 -25.19 -12.93
CA MET A 111 25.25 -24.99 -12.81
C MET A 111 25.72 -25.07 -11.34
N TYR A 112 25.02 -24.44 -10.40
CA TYR A 112 25.33 -24.55 -8.97
C TYR A 112 25.28 -26.00 -8.47
N ARG A 113 24.33 -26.82 -8.94
CA ARG A 113 24.28 -28.25 -8.62
C ARG A 113 25.51 -28.99 -9.15
N LEU A 114 25.91 -28.75 -10.41
CA LEU A 114 27.13 -29.33 -10.98
C LEU A 114 28.40 -28.89 -10.22
N GLY A 115 28.46 -27.62 -9.78
CA GLY A 115 29.54 -27.11 -8.94
C GLY A 115 29.59 -27.76 -7.55
N MET A 116 28.44 -27.99 -6.92
CA MET A 116 28.35 -28.69 -5.65
C MET A 116 28.80 -30.16 -5.82
N GLU A 117 28.32 -30.87 -6.85
CA GLU A 117 28.75 -32.23 -7.16
C GLU A 117 30.25 -32.31 -7.51
N ALA A 118 30.81 -31.28 -8.17
CA ALA A 118 32.24 -31.16 -8.48
C ALA A 118 33.08 -30.99 -7.20
N GLY A 119 32.68 -30.08 -6.32
CA GLY A 119 33.35 -29.84 -5.05
C GLY A 119 33.30 -31.06 -4.12
N GLU A 120 32.19 -31.79 -4.12
CA GLU A 120 32.05 -33.04 -3.37
C GLU A 120 33.07 -34.09 -3.83
N ARG A 121 33.26 -34.25 -5.14
CA ARG A 121 34.28 -35.15 -5.71
C ARG A 121 35.70 -34.69 -5.40
N ALA A 122 35.99 -33.39 -5.54
CA ALA A 122 37.29 -32.80 -5.22
C ALA A 122 37.69 -33.01 -3.76
N LEU A 123 36.73 -33.00 -2.83
CA LEU A 123 36.92 -33.23 -1.39
C LEU A 123 37.00 -34.73 -1.01
N GLY A 124 36.88 -35.65 -1.96
CA GLY A 124 36.93 -37.11 -1.72
C GLY A 124 35.58 -37.79 -1.46
N GLY A 125 34.46 -37.08 -1.66
CA GLY A 125 33.10 -37.57 -1.51
C GLY A 125 32.53 -37.40 -0.09
N PRO A 126 31.22 -37.71 0.12
CA PRO A 126 30.53 -37.48 1.39
C PRO A 126 31.16 -38.16 2.60
N GLU A 127 31.85 -39.29 2.42
CA GLU A 127 32.50 -40.03 3.50
C GLU A 127 33.70 -39.25 4.10
N ALA A 128 34.31 -38.33 3.35
CA ALA A 128 35.41 -37.49 3.83
C ALA A 128 34.95 -36.26 4.63
N PHE A 129 33.69 -35.82 4.49
CA PHE A 129 33.20 -34.56 5.07
C PHE A 129 33.24 -34.55 6.61
N GLY A 130 33.11 -35.73 7.24
CA GLY A 130 33.22 -35.88 8.69
C GLY A 130 34.62 -35.60 9.27
N GLU A 131 35.66 -35.49 8.44
CA GLU A 131 36.99 -35.04 8.87
C GLU A 131 37.11 -33.50 8.94
N TYR A 132 36.17 -32.77 8.33
CA TYR A 132 36.21 -31.32 8.17
C TYR A 132 35.06 -30.56 8.88
N GLU A 133 34.04 -31.29 9.34
CA GLU A 133 32.82 -30.76 10.00
C GLU A 133 33.13 -29.74 11.11
N GLY A 134 32.34 -28.67 11.16
CA GLY A 134 32.54 -27.53 12.07
C GLY A 134 33.64 -26.55 11.67
N HIS A 135 34.48 -26.89 10.67
CA HIS A 135 35.71 -26.16 10.36
C HIS A 135 35.87 -25.76 8.88
N PHE A 136 34.86 -26.02 8.04
CA PHE A 136 34.95 -25.87 6.57
C PHE A 136 35.54 -24.50 6.15
N TRP A 137 35.07 -23.38 6.69
CA TRP A 137 35.57 -22.05 6.28
C TRP A 137 37.08 -21.83 6.50
N GLY A 138 37.70 -22.54 7.46
CA GLY A 138 39.14 -22.51 7.68
C GLY A 138 39.95 -23.26 6.62
N ILE A 139 39.30 -24.09 5.80
CA ILE A 139 39.89 -24.96 4.79
C ILE A 139 39.48 -24.43 3.41
N MET A 140 40.41 -23.77 2.71
CA MET A 140 40.12 -23.05 1.46
C MET A 140 39.55 -23.97 0.37
N GLU A 141 39.99 -25.23 0.35
CA GLU A 141 39.57 -26.29 -0.55
C GLU A 141 38.07 -26.59 -0.46
N THR A 142 37.42 -26.31 0.68
CA THR A 142 35.97 -26.55 0.86
C THR A 142 35.10 -25.35 0.48
N ARG A 143 35.68 -24.16 0.35
CA ARG A 143 34.92 -22.93 0.06
C ARG A 143 34.22 -22.95 -1.31
N PRO A 144 34.81 -23.47 -2.40
CA PRO A 144 34.11 -23.64 -3.67
C PRO A 144 32.84 -24.49 -3.55
N TYR A 145 32.86 -25.56 -2.75
CA TYR A 145 31.69 -26.39 -2.46
C TYR A 145 30.61 -25.60 -1.73
N MET A 146 30.97 -24.84 -0.69
CA MET A 146 30.02 -24.03 0.08
C MET A 146 29.45 -22.85 -0.73
N ARG A 147 30.23 -22.25 -1.62
CA ARG A 147 29.76 -21.23 -2.58
C ARG A 147 28.72 -21.83 -3.53
N ALA A 148 29.02 -22.97 -4.14
CA ALA A 148 28.09 -23.66 -5.03
C ALA A 148 26.80 -24.10 -4.32
N ARG A 149 26.91 -24.60 -3.08
CA ARG A 149 25.77 -25.03 -2.27
C ARG A 149 24.85 -23.87 -1.85
N LEU A 150 25.41 -22.71 -1.54
CA LEU A 150 24.63 -21.53 -1.17
C LEU A 150 23.88 -20.94 -2.38
N GLY A 151 24.56 -20.82 -3.53
CA GLY A 151 23.92 -20.40 -4.77
C GLY A 151 22.82 -21.37 -5.22
N LEU A 152 23.02 -22.68 -5.05
CA LEU A 152 21.98 -23.69 -5.30
C LEU A 152 20.74 -23.44 -4.43
N ALA A 153 20.90 -23.21 -3.12
CA ALA A 153 19.80 -22.93 -2.20
C ALA A 153 19.03 -21.65 -2.60
N GLN A 154 19.75 -20.56 -2.89
CA GLN A 154 19.13 -19.29 -3.31
C GLN A 154 18.36 -19.44 -4.62
N CYS A 155 18.88 -20.18 -5.60
CA CYS A 155 18.16 -20.47 -6.83
C CYS A 155 16.97 -21.42 -6.62
N GLN A 156 17.10 -22.47 -5.79
CA GLN A 156 15.99 -23.36 -5.41
C GLN A 156 14.83 -22.58 -4.78
N TRP A 157 15.12 -21.67 -3.84
CA TRP A 157 14.12 -20.77 -3.25
C TRP A 157 13.42 -19.95 -4.34
N SER A 158 14.19 -19.35 -5.24
CA SER A 158 13.70 -18.50 -6.34
C SER A 158 12.84 -19.25 -7.37
N VAL A 159 13.00 -20.58 -7.50
CA VAL A 159 12.18 -21.44 -8.37
C VAL A 159 11.12 -22.25 -7.62
N GLY A 160 10.87 -21.96 -6.33
CA GLY A 160 9.82 -22.58 -5.52
C GLY A 160 10.20 -23.90 -4.84
N GLN A 161 11.44 -24.39 -4.98
CA GLN A 161 11.99 -25.56 -4.26
C GLN A 161 12.41 -25.17 -2.82
N ARG A 162 11.47 -24.59 -2.07
CA ARG A 162 11.71 -23.89 -0.79
C ARG A 162 12.27 -24.79 0.31
N GLU A 163 11.71 -25.99 0.48
CA GLU A 163 12.19 -26.96 1.48
C GLU A 163 13.59 -27.48 1.17
N GLU A 164 13.91 -27.71 -0.11
CA GLU A 164 15.25 -28.12 -0.53
C GLU A 164 16.27 -27.00 -0.22
N ALA A 165 15.91 -25.74 -0.49
CA ALA A 165 16.74 -24.58 -0.14
C ALA A 165 17.02 -24.50 1.37
N VAL A 166 16.00 -24.74 2.21
CA VAL A 166 16.15 -24.87 3.67
C VAL A 166 17.13 -25.98 4.04
N ASP A 167 16.99 -27.19 3.50
CA ASP A 167 17.93 -28.30 3.75
C ASP A 167 19.37 -27.96 3.34
N HIS A 168 19.58 -27.29 2.20
CA HIS A 168 20.90 -26.83 1.79
C HIS A 168 21.49 -25.77 2.74
N CYS A 169 20.68 -24.85 3.27
CA CYS A 169 21.09 -23.84 4.25
C CYS A 169 21.40 -24.46 5.64
N ARG A 170 20.58 -25.39 6.13
CA ARG A 170 20.82 -26.11 7.40
C ARG A 170 22.12 -26.90 7.37
N GLU A 171 22.38 -27.58 6.27
CA GLU A 171 23.62 -28.34 6.09
C GLU A 171 24.85 -27.42 5.98
N LEU A 172 24.73 -26.24 5.37
CA LEU A 172 25.81 -25.24 5.40
C LEU A 172 26.16 -24.80 6.82
N LEU A 173 25.16 -24.54 7.68
CA LEU A 173 25.41 -24.20 9.09
C LEU A 173 26.04 -25.37 9.87
N ARG A 174 25.64 -26.63 9.61
CA ARG A 174 26.29 -27.82 10.22
C ARG A 174 27.77 -27.92 9.85
N LEU A 175 28.12 -27.66 8.59
CA LEU A 175 29.50 -27.70 8.10
C LEU A 175 30.31 -26.47 8.57
N ASN A 176 29.66 -25.32 8.75
CA ASN A 176 30.25 -24.03 9.10
C ASN A 176 29.44 -23.27 10.18
N PRO A 177 29.45 -23.72 11.45
CA PRO A 177 28.58 -23.18 12.50
C PRO A 177 28.98 -21.76 12.97
N ASN A 178 30.21 -21.32 12.66
CA ASN A 178 30.63 -19.92 12.84
C ASN A 178 30.01 -18.97 11.78
N ASP A 179 29.25 -19.52 10.83
CA ASP A 179 28.51 -18.84 9.76
C ASP A 179 29.25 -17.66 9.12
N ASN A 180 30.45 -17.94 8.60
CA ASN A 180 31.25 -16.96 7.88
C ASN A 180 30.67 -16.54 6.51
N GLN A 181 29.50 -17.07 6.13
CA GLN A 181 28.80 -16.74 4.89
C GLN A 181 27.47 -15.98 5.11
N GLY A 182 27.00 -15.81 6.35
CA GLY A 182 25.72 -15.16 6.65
C GLY A 182 24.47 -16.00 6.34
N VAL A 183 24.63 -17.32 6.23
CA VAL A 183 23.56 -18.28 5.93
C VAL A 183 22.47 -18.27 7.00
N ARG A 184 22.79 -17.92 8.26
CA ARG A 184 21.77 -17.84 9.33
C ARG A 184 20.70 -16.79 9.05
N TYR A 185 21.06 -15.67 8.39
CA TYR A 185 20.10 -14.64 8.03
C TYR A 185 19.16 -15.10 6.90
N ILE A 186 19.70 -15.83 5.92
CA ILE A 186 18.95 -16.43 4.81
C ILE A 186 18.01 -17.53 5.33
N LEU A 187 18.50 -18.40 6.22
CA LEU A 187 17.67 -19.45 6.83
C LEU A 187 16.57 -18.86 7.74
N CYS A 188 16.89 -17.78 8.46
CA CYS A 188 15.93 -17.04 9.26
C CYS A 188 14.79 -16.45 8.41
N SER A 189 15.09 -15.80 7.27
CA SER A 189 14.05 -15.30 6.36
C SER A 189 13.24 -16.42 5.71
N TYR A 190 13.88 -17.56 5.37
CA TYR A 190 13.18 -18.73 4.84
C TYR A 190 12.19 -19.33 5.85
N TYR A 191 12.58 -19.46 7.13
CA TYR A 191 11.66 -19.91 8.18
C TYR A 191 10.54 -18.89 8.45
N CYS A 192 10.80 -17.59 8.35
CA CYS A 192 9.78 -16.55 8.47
C CYS A 192 8.72 -16.61 7.35
N ASP A 193 9.10 -16.80 6.08
CA ASP A 193 8.12 -16.94 4.99
C ASP A 193 7.43 -18.32 4.97
N LEU A 194 8.11 -19.41 5.38
CA LEU A 194 7.48 -20.72 5.49
C LEU A 194 6.56 -20.87 6.72
N GLY A 195 6.70 -20.02 7.74
CA GLY A 195 5.98 -20.18 9.02
C GLY A 195 6.55 -21.28 9.90
N HIS A 196 7.84 -21.62 9.75
CA HIS A 196 8.52 -22.68 10.51
C HIS A 196 8.98 -22.13 11.88
N HIS A 197 8.00 -21.75 12.70
CA HIS A 197 8.22 -20.95 13.91
C HIS A 197 8.98 -21.69 15.04
N ASN A 198 9.03 -23.03 15.04
CA ASN A 198 9.81 -23.77 16.04
C ASN A 198 11.29 -23.77 15.65
N GLU A 199 11.57 -24.10 14.39
CA GLU A 199 12.88 -24.12 13.76
C GLU A 199 13.51 -22.71 13.75
N LEU A 200 12.68 -21.67 13.59
CA LEU A 200 13.05 -20.27 13.78
C LEU A 200 13.50 -20.00 15.21
N GLN A 201 12.78 -20.45 16.24
CA GLN A 201 13.21 -20.28 17.64
C GLN A 201 14.47 -21.09 17.98
N GLU A 202 14.62 -22.30 17.45
CA GLU A 202 15.86 -23.09 17.61
C GLU A 202 17.06 -22.34 17.02
N LEU A 203 16.93 -21.81 15.80
CA LEU A 203 17.95 -21.00 15.13
C LEU A 203 18.25 -19.70 15.90
N LEU A 204 17.22 -18.94 16.31
CA LEU A 204 17.38 -17.69 17.05
C LEU A 204 18.11 -17.88 18.39
N GLY A 205 17.88 -19.02 19.06
CA GLY A 205 18.56 -19.41 20.29
C GLY A 205 19.99 -19.95 20.09
N GLU A 206 20.33 -20.49 18.92
CA GLU A 206 21.70 -20.93 18.61
C GLU A 206 22.69 -19.75 18.49
N TYR A 207 22.21 -18.59 18.04
CA TYR A 207 22.99 -17.35 17.92
C TYR A 207 22.43 -16.22 18.81
N GLU A 208 22.12 -16.50 20.08
CA GLU A 208 21.47 -15.53 21.00
C GLU A 208 22.24 -14.21 21.23
N ASP A 209 23.55 -14.18 20.95
CA ASP A 209 24.40 -12.97 20.99
C ASP A 209 24.24 -12.04 19.77
N ASP A 210 23.54 -12.47 18.71
CA ASP A 210 23.32 -11.62 17.53
C ASP A 210 22.21 -10.58 17.78
N GLY A 211 22.45 -9.36 17.32
CA GLY A 211 21.62 -8.19 17.60
C GLY A 211 21.59 -7.22 16.42
N SER A 212 21.66 -7.74 15.20
CA SER A 212 21.23 -7.02 14.00
C SER A 212 19.71 -6.88 13.96
N ALA A 213 19.20 -6.09 13.01
CA ALA A 213 17.76 -6.00 12.77
C ALA A 213 17.14 -7.37 12.44
N GLU A 214 17.82 -8.20 11.65
CA GLU A 214 17.38 -9.55 11.28
C GLU A 214 17.07 -10.41 12.50
N TRP A 215 17.89 -10.34 13.56
CA TRP A 215 17.68 -11.16 14.75
C TRP A 215 16.56 -10.62 15.64
N LEU A 216 16.56 -9.33 15.93
CA LEU A 216 15.63 -8.73 16.89
C LEU A 216 14.19 -8.65 16.34
N PHE A 217 14.02 -8.23 15.08
CA PHE A 217 12.69 -8.23 14.47
C PHE A 217 12.15 -9.63 14.22
N SER A 218 13.01 -10.63 13.94
CA SER A 218 12.55 -12.02 13.78
C SER A 218 12.20 -12.69 15.12
N GLN A 219 12.86 -12.32 16.23
CA GLN A 219 12.43 -12.70 17.58
C GLN A 219 11.04 -12.12 17.90
N ALA A 220 10.83 -10.82 17.63
CA ALA A 220 9.53 -10.17 17.84
C ALA A 220 8.43 -10.80 16.95
N PHE A 221 8.72 -11.04 15.68
CA PHE A 221 7.83 -11.71 14.72
C PHE A 221 7.48 -13.14 15.16
N SER A 222 8.47 -13.94 15.53
CA SER A 222 8.25 -15.32 15.98
C SER A 222 7.43 -15.37 17.27
N ALA A 223 7.63 -14.43 18.20
CA ALA A 223 6.81 -14.30 19.40
C ALA A 223 5.36 -13.95 19.06
N PHE A 224 5.13 -13.00 18.14
CA PHE A 224 3.78 -12.69 17.66
C PHE A 224 3.10 -13.88 16.97
N CYS A 225 3.78 -14.60 16.09
CA CYS A 225 3.19 -15.75 15.39
C CYS A 225 2.84 -16.93 16.31
N GLN A 226 3.53 -17.10 17.45
CA GLN A 226 3.25 -18.17 18.41
C GLN A 226 2.30 -17.77 19.55
N GLU A 227 2.49 -16.58 20.13
CA GLU A 227 1.72 -16.12 21.30
C GLU A 227 0.54 -15.20 20.94
N GLY A 228 0.58 -14.60 19.74
CA GLY A 228 -0.28 -13.49 19.34
C GLY A 228 0.21 -12.14 19.85
N ASP A 229 -0.71 -11.19 19.94
CA ASP A 229 -0.47 -9.86 20.49
C ASP A 229 -0.44 -9.91 22.02
N THR A 230 0.76 -9.92 22.62
CA THR A 230 0.99 -10.05 24.06
C THR A 230 1.96 -8.98 24.57
N ASP A 231 1.98 -8.73 25.89
CA ASP A 231 3.00 -7.87 26.52
C ASP A 231 4.44 -8.34 26.22
N SER A 232 4.63 -9.64 25.93
CA SER A 232 5.92 -10.24 25.59
C SER A 232 6.34 -9.90 24.16
N SER A 233 5.47 -10.18 23.18
CA SER A 233 5.73 -9.90 21.76
C SER A 233 5.83 -8.39 21.51
N ARG A 234 4.93 -7.58 22.11
CA ARG A 234 4.98 -6.11 22.05
C ARG A 234 6.32 -5.55 22.55
N ARG A 235 6.81 -6.03 23.70
CA ARG A 235 8.09 -5.58 24.28
C ARG A 235 9.26 -5.92 23.35
N LEU A 236 9.32 -7.13 22.81
CA LEU A 236 10.36 -7.53 21.86
C LEU A 236 10.35 -6.65 20.59
N LEU A 237 9.16 -6.29 20.10
CA LEU A 237 9.03 -5.40 18.96
C LEU A 237 9.52 -3.97 19.25
N CYS A 238 9.22 -3.42 20.44
CA CYS A 238 9.78 -2.14 20.86
C CYS A 238 11.31 -2.18 20.97
N GLU A 239 11.88 -3.24 21.55
CA GLU A 239 13.34 -3.43 21.68
C GLU A 239 14.04 -3.58 20.32
N ALA A 240 13.38 -4.19 19.33
CA ALA A 240 13.84 -4.25 17.95
C ALA A 240 13.79 -2.88 17.25
N HIS A 241 12.69 -2.13 17.42
CA HIS A 241 12.52 -0.79 16.85
C HIS A 241 13.46 0.25 17.45
N ASP A 242 13.73 0.19 18.75
CA ASP A 242 14.74 1.01 19.43
C ASP A 242 16.17 0.74 18.90
N THR A 243 16.41 -0.45 18.31
CA THR A 243 17.70 -0.82 17.71
C THR A 243 17.81 -0.39 16.25
N ASN A 244 16.75 -0.53 15.44
CA ASN A 244 16.68 0.05 14.09
C ASN A 244 15.27 0.59 13.78
N PRO A 245 15.05 1.92 13.85
CA PRO A 245 13.73 2.51 13.65
C PRO A 245 13.32 2.59 12.16
N HIS A 246 14.24 2.40 11.22
CA HIS A 246 13.94 2.49 9.78
C HIS A 246 13.15 1.25 9.29
N VAL A 247 13.35 0.08 9.90
CA VAL A 247 12.72 -1.20 9.51
C VAL A 247 11.19 -1.09 9.41
N ALA A 248 10.56 -0.49 10.41
CA ALA A 248 9.11 -0.39 10.48
C ALA A 248 8.51 0.38 9.28
N LYS A 249 9.23 1.36 8.73
CA LYS A 249 8.77 2.14 7.58
C LYS A 249 8.57 1.28 6.33
N TYR A 250 9.55 0.44 6.01
CA TYR A 250 9.52 -0.45 4.86
C TYR A 250 8.52 -1.60 5.06
N LEU A 251 8.40 -2.13 6.29
CA LEU A 251 7.42 -3.17 6.60
C LEU A 251 5.97 -2.69 6.44
N LEU A 252 5.67 -1.48 6.91
CA LEU A 252 4.36 -0.84 6.77
C LEU A 252 4.10 -0.32 5.34
N GLY A 253 5.15 0.04 4.60
CA GLY A 253 5.08 0.51 3.21
C GLY A 253 5.19 2.02 3.03
N HIS A 254 5.56 2.79 4.06
CA HIS A 254 5.82 4.23 3.97
C HIS A 254 7.00 4.55 3.03
N GLU A 255 7.98 3.66 2.95
CA GLU A 255 9.16 3.79 2.08
C GLU A 255 9.24 2.56 1.17
N GLN A 256 9.53 2.79 -0.12
CA GLN A 256 9.68 1.75 -1.12
C GLN A 256 11.13 1.23 -1.12
N LEU A 257 11.32 -0.07 -1.34
CA LEU A 257 12.65 -0.65 -1.52
C LEU A 257 13.36 0.00 -2.73
N PRO A 258 14.67 0.29 -2.63
CA PRO A 258 15.42 0.84 -3.75
C PRO A 258 15.64 -0.22 -4.84
N VAL A 259 15.71 0.21 -6.10
CA VAL A 259 15.99 -0.66 -7.26
C VAL A 259 17.41 -1.22 -7.21
N GLU A 260 18.37 -0.40 -6.76
CA GLU A 260 19.75 -0.81 -6.48
C GLU A 260 19.89 -1.07 -4.98
N MET A 261 20.19 -2.31 -4.59
CA MET A 261 20.39 -2.68 -3.18
C MET A 261 21.72 -2.11 -2.64
N PRO A 262 21.80 -1.70 -1.36
CA PRO A 262 23.03 -1.14 -0.80
C PRO A 262 24.21 -2.13 -0.80
N GLU A 263 25.38 -1.69 -1.29
CA GLU A 263 26.63 -2.48 -1.23
C GLU A 263 27.09 -2.77 0.21
N TYR A 264 26.72 -1.92 1.18
CA TYR A 264 27.17 -2.01 2.57
C TYR A 264 26.01 -1.85 3.56
N VAL A 265 25.90 -2.79 4.49
CA VAL A 265 24.95 -2.77 5.60
C VAL A 265 25.58 -2.07 6.80
N GLU A 266 25.00 -0.95 7.24
CA GLU A 266 25.34 -0.26 8.49
C GLU A 266 24.35 -0.66 9.59
N ARG A 267 24.83 -1.29 10.66
CA ARG A 267 24.01 -1.77 11.79
C ARG A 267 23.32 -0.61 12.51
N GLY A 268 22.01 -0.69 12.67
CA GLY A 268 21.14 0.38 13.16
C GLY A 268 20.82 1.46 12.10
N GLY A 269 21.33 1.33 10.88
CA GLY A 269 21.17 2.27 9.78
C GLY A 269 20.12 1.84 8.75
N GLU A 270 19.88 2.72 7.79
CA GLU A 270 18.84 2.53 6.75
C GLU A 270 19.15 1.36 5.81
N SER A 271 20.43 1.06 5.53
CA SER A 271 20.79 -0.07 4.66
C SER A 271 20.58 -1.44 5.32
N GLU A 272 20.67 -1.55 6.64
CA GLU A 272 20.23 -2.74 7.39
C GLU A 272 18.70 -2.89 7.32
N ALA A 273 17.95 -1.78 7.42
CA ALA A 273 16.49 -1.81 7.29
C ALA A 273 16.02 -2.22 5.88
N VAL A 274 16.69 -1.74 4.82
CA VAL A 274 16.47 -2.17 3.43
C VAL A 274 16.82 -3.65 3.26
N GLY A 275 17.96 -4.10 3.79
CA GLY A 275 18.39 -5.50 3.77
C GLY A 275 17.38 -6.43 4.46
N TYR A 276 16.90 -6.04 5.63
CA TYR A 276 15.84 -6.76 6.35
C TYR A 276 14.54 -6.80 5.55
N ALA A 277 14.00 -5.64 5.15
CA ALA A 277 12.71 -5.58 4.47
C ALA A 277 12.69 -6.37 3.15
N ALA A 278 13.76 -6.28 2.34
CA ALA A 278 13.88 -7.03 1.09
C ALA A 278 13.84 -8.56 1.27
N ASN A 279 14.28 -9.08 2.43
CA ASN A 279 14.32 -10.52 2.72
C ASN A 279 13.12 -11.02 3.52
N PHE A 280 12.57 -10.22 4.44
CA PHE A 280 11.59 -10.66 5.44
C PHE A 280 10.15 -10.20 5.16
N LEU A 281 9.92 -9.17 4.33
CA LEU A 281 8.59 -8.57 4.15
C LEU A 281 7.51 -9.56 3.69
N THR A 282 7.84 -10.51 2.82
CA THR A 282 6.89 -11.54 2.34
C THR A 282 6.40 -12.44 3.49
N GLY A 283 7.26 -12.72 4.49
CA GLY A 283 6.86 -13.47 5.70
C GLY A 283 5.92 -12.67 6.60
N TRP A 284 6.22 -11.39 6.86
CA TRP A 284 5.31 -10.49 7.57
C TRP A 284 3.95 -10.39 6.88
N ARG A 285 3.94 -10.11 5.57
CA ARG A 285 2.71 -9.96 4.77
C ARG A 285 1.93 -11.28 4.59
N ALA A 286 2.51 -12.43 4.91
CA ALA A 286 1.82 -13.72 4.97
C ALA A 286 1.28 -14.07 6.37
N ALA A 287 1.84 -13.51 7.44
CA ALA A 287 1.36 -13.67 8.81
C ALA A 287 0.25 -12.66 9.11
N ALA A 288 -1.00 -13.10 8.95
CA ALA A 288 -2.20 -12.28 9.15
C ALA A 288 -2.20 -11.55 10.51
N GLY A 289 -2.43 -10.24 10.48
CA GLY A 289 -2.41 -9.36 11.63
C GLY A 289 -1.03 -8.84 12.03
N SER A 290 0.08 -9.34 11.47
CA SER A 290 1.42 -8.92 11.93
C SER A 290 1.79 -7.49 11.52
N VAL A 291 1.27 -6.99 10.39
CA VAL A 291 1.55 -5.62 9.91
C VAL A 291 0.64 -4.63 10.64
N SER A 292 -0.62 -5.00 10.87
CA SER A 292 -1.53 -4.24 11.73
C SER A 292 -1.00 -4.18 13.18
N TRP A 293 -0.52 -5.30 13.72
CA TRP A 293 0.12 -5.39 15.05
C TRP A 293 1.39 -4.53 15.15
N LEU A 294 2.25 -4.55 14.12
CA LEU A 294 3.42 -3.69 14.02
C LEU A 294 3.04 -2.21 14.15
N ARG A 295 2.07 -1.77 13.33
CA ARG A 295 1.55 -0.39 13.32
C ARG A 295 1.00 0.02 14.69
N LYS A 296 0.11 -0.82 15.25
CA LYS A 296 -0.55 -0.63 16.56
C LYS A 296 0.44 -0.56 17.73
N THR A 297 1.42 -1.46 17.77
CA THR A 297 2.38 -1.54 18.88
C THR A 297 3.32 -0.34 18.90
N LEU A 298 3.81 0.08 17.73
CA LEU A 298 4.73 1.21 17.60
C LEU A 298 4.02 2.57 17.52
N LYS A 299 2.67 2.58 17.51
CA LYS A 299 1.82 3.78 17.36
C LYS A 299 2.18 4.63 16.13
N LEU A 300 2.44 3.95 15.03
CA LEU A 300 2.76 4.58 13.74
C LEU A 300 1.47 4.81 12.95
N ALA A 301 1.41 5.91 12.22
CA ALA A 301 0.36 6.17 11.24
C ALA A 301 0.32 5.05 10.17
N PRO A 302 -0.81 4.86 9.45
CA PRO A 302 -0.80 4.08 8.21
C PRO A 302 0.10 4.72 7.14
N PRO A 303 0.50 3.98 6.09
CA PRO A 303 1.11 4.60 4.92
C PRO A 303 0.15 5.62 4.29
N GLU A 304 0.64 6.82 3.99
CA GLU A 304 -0.11 7.79 3.19
C GLU A 304 -0.43 7.19 1.81
N PRO A 305 -1.64 7.39 1.26
CA PRO A 305 -1.93 6.95 -0.09
C PRO A 305 -0.93 7.59 -1.07
N PRO A 306 -0.33 6.82 -1.99
CA PRO A 306 0.87 7.24 -2.71
C PRO A 306 0.61 8.51 -3.53
N HIS A 307 1.17 9.65 -3.07
CA HIS A 307 0.94 10.99 -3.61
C HIS A 307 0.83 10.99 -5.14
N VAL A 308 -0.40 11.06 -5.67
CA VAL A 308 -0.67 11.06 -7.10
C VAL A 308 -0.18 12.37 -7.69
N ARG A 309 1.09 12.41 -8.11
CA ARG A 309 1.88 13.60 -8.52
C ARG A 309 1.00 14.67 -9.17
N ARG A 310 0.52 15.63 -8.36
CA ARG A 310 -0.67 16.45 -8.65
C ARG A 310 -0.68 16.91 -10.12
N PRO A 311 -1.60 16.38 -10.95
CA PRO A 311 -1.37 16.33 -12.39
C PRO A 311 -1.28 17.73 -13.01
N SER A 312 -0.14 17.98 -13.67
CA SER A 312 0.22 19.33 -14.11
C SER A 312 -0.84 20.00 -15.00
N TRP A 313 -0.84 21.34 -15.06
CA TRP A 313 -1.73 22.09 -15.98
C TRP A 313 -1.67 21.59 -17.43
N LYS A 314 -0.49 21.17 -17.92
CA LYS A 314 -0.34 20.62 -19.29
C LYS A 314 -1.06 19.28 -19.46
N PHE A 315 -1.17 18.50 -18.39
CA PHE A 315 -1.88 17.23 -18.34
C PHE A 315 -3.39 17.46 -18.23
N LEU A 316 -3.87 18.06 -17.13
CA LEU A 316 -5.31 18.20 -16.84
C LEU A 316 -6.08 18.97 -17.93
N LYS A 317 -5.43 19.98 -18.55
CA LYS A 317 -6.07 20.78 -19.61
C LYS A 317 -6.69 19.92 -20.72
N GLY A 318 -6.03 18.84 -21.13
CA GLY A 318 -6.53 17.97 -22.22
C GLY A 318 -7.88 17.36 -21.86
N SER A 319 -7.92 16.61 -20.76
CA SER A 319 -9.13 15.97 -20.24
C SER A 319 -10.25 16.97 -19.95
N VAL A 320 -9.94 18.16 -19.43
CA VAL A 320 -10.97 19.18 -19.12
C VAL A 320 -11.49 19.90 -20.37
N SER A 321 -10.67 20.11 -21.40
CA SER A 321 -11.11 20.71 -22.67
C SER A 321 -12.19 19.90 -23.40
N GLU A 322 -12.27 18.60 -23.13
CA GLU A 322 -13.20 17.66 -23.81
C GLU A 322 -14.54 17.50 -23.08
N LEU A 323 -14.64 17.96 -21.83
CA LEU A 323 -15.88 17.96 -21.04
C LEU A 323 -16.95 18.89 -21.64
N PRO A 324 -18.26 18.61 -21.46
CA PRO A 324 -19.32 19.53 -21.86
C PRO A 324 -19.17 20.91 -21.19
N LEU A 325 -19.57 21.96 -21.91
CA LEU A 325 -19.66 23.32 -21.40
C LEU A 325 -21.13 23.64 -21.09
N SER A 326 -21.42 23.95 -19.84
CA SER A 326 -22.73 24.39 -19.38
C SER A 326 -22.89 25.89 -19.67
N GLU A 327 -23.59 26.25 -20.76
CA GLU A 327 -23.95 27.65 -21.03
C GLU A 327 -24.84 28.20 -19.90
N GLY A 328 -24.52 29.40 -19.38
CA GLY A 328 -25.18 30.00 -18.21
C GLY A 328 -24.59 29.62 -16.84
N GLU A 329 -24.20 28.35 -16.63
CA GLU A 329 -23.77 27.85 -15.32
C GLU A 329 -22.56 28.65 -14.79
N THR A 330 -22.68 29.16 -13.56
CA THR A 330 -21.65 29.94 -12.89
C THR A 330 -21.29 29.29 -11.56
N TRP A 331 -20.01 29.02 -11.33
CA TRP A 331 -19.50 28.49 -10.07
C TRP A 331 -18.84 29.59 -9.24
N GLN A 332 -19.17 29.67 -7.96
CA GLN A 332 -18.46 30.51 -7.00
C GLN A 332 -17.40 29.70 -6.26
N VAL A 333 -16.16 30.22 -6.22
CA VAL A 333 -14.99 29.51 -5.67
C VAL A 333 -14.30 30.37 -4.62
N ASP A 334 -14.10 29.80 -3.43
CA ASP A 334 -13.33 30.44 -2.35
C ASP A 334 -12.43 29.46 -1.60
N LEU A 335 -11.46 30.03 -0.86
CA LEU A 335 -10.58 29.30 0.06
C LEU A 335 -10.37 30.14 1.33
N ARG A 336 -11.01 29.74 2.43
CA ARG A 336 -10.93 30.43 3.73
C ARG A 336 -10.79 29.42 4.87
N ARG A 337 -10.45 29.89 6.06
CA ARG A 337 -10.51 29.05 7.27
C ARG A 337 -11.93 29.04 7.83
N THR A 338 -12.40 27.87 8.28
CA THR A 338 -13.78 27.70 8.82
C THR A 338 -13.79 26.79 10.05
N THR A 339 -14.92 26.72 10.75
CA THR A 339 -15.18 25.78 11.85
C THR A 339 -15.81 24.46 11.38
N ILE A 340 -15.92 24.25 10.07
CA ILE A 340 -16.61 23.08 9.49
C ILE A 340 -15.75 21.85 9.78
N GLY A 341 -16.34 20.84 10.44
CA GLY A 341 -15.64 19.62 10.87
C GLY A 341 -14.78 19.76 12.13
N VAL A 342 -14.68 20.94 12.76
CA VAL A 342 -13.85 21.16 13.96
C VAL A 342 -14.65 20.84 15.24
N PRO A 343 -14.18 19.93 16.12
CA PRO A 343 -14.83 19.65 17.40
C PRO A 343 -14.88 20.87 18.32
N SER A 344 -16.01 21.09 18.99
CA SER A 344 -16.21 22.21 19.93
C SER A 344 -15.56 21.93 21.29
N GLY A 345 -14.26 22.23 21.43
CA GLY A 345 -13.57 22.09 22.72
C GLY A 345 -12.15 22.67 22.88
N GLU A 346 -11.38 22.85 21.81
CA GLU A 346 -9.92 23.12 21.92
C GLU A 346 -9.42 24.34 21.11
N ASP A 347 -8.32 24.95 21.57
CA ASP A 347 -7.62 26.08 20.93
C ASP A 347 -6.83 25.66 19.66
N MET A 348 -7.48 24.96 18.71
CA MET A 348 -6.87 24.58 17.43
C MET A 348 -6.89 25.72 16.40
N GLU A 349 -5.90 25.76 15.49
CA GLU A 349 -5.99 26.63 14.31
C GLU A 349 -7.06 26.10 13.35
N LEU A 350 -8.02 26.95 12.96
CA LEU A 350 -9.09 26.57 12.03
C LEU A 350 -8.50 26.07 10.68
N PRO A 351 -8.91 24.90 10.17
CA PRO A 351 -8.39 24.35 8.92
C PRO A 351 -8.79 25.21 7.71
N TRP A 352 -8.02 25.13 6.63
CA TRP A 352 -8.44 25.70 5.34
C TRP A 352 -9.59 24.87 4.75
N THR A 353 -10.54 25.52 4.10
CA THR A 353 -11.66 24.88 3.44
C THR A 353 -11.79 25.47 2.03
N PHE A 354 -11.73 24.60 1.03
CA PHE A 354 -11.98 24.88 -0.38
C PHE A 354 -13.45 24.60 -0.69
N ILE A 355 -14.13 25.56 -1.31
CA ILE A 355 -15.56 25.47 -1.58
C ILE A 355 -15.86 25.93 -3.01
N VAL A 356 -16.68 25.14 -3.71
CA VAL A 356 -17.25 25.40 -5.03
C VAL A 356 -18.76 25.23 -4.94
N THR A 357 -19.54 26.29 -5.17
CA THR A 357 -21.02 26.22 -5.21
C THR A 357 -21.57 26.65 -6.56
N SER A 358 -22.72 26.07 -6.93
CA SER A 358 -23.53 26.50 -8.07
C SER A 358 -24.26 27.80 -7.74
N ALA A 359 -24.08 28.84 -8.56
CA ALA A 359 -24.80 30.11 -8.40
C ALA A 359 -26.23 30.09 -9.01
N GLU A 360 -26.60 29.02 -9.74
CA GLU A 360 -27.95 28.86 -10.29
C GLU A 360 -28.86 27.97 -9.44
N THR A 361 -28.30 27.09 -8.60
CA THR A 361 -29.05 26.08 -7.84
C THR A 361 -28.80 26.07 -6.34
N ASP A 362 -27.86 26.88 -5.83
CA ASP A 362 -27.37 26.91 -4.43
C ASP A 362 -26.62 25.64 -3.94
N ASP A 363 -26.44 24.63 -4.80
CA ASP A 363 -25.82 23.35 -4.44
C ASP A 363 -24.28 23.41 -4.27
N ILE A 364 -23.74 22.50 -3.46
CA ILE A 364 -22.30 22.23 -3.40
C ILE A 364 -21.89 21.42 -4.64
N VAL A 365 -20.98 21.97 -5.44
CA VAL A 365 -20.30 21.24 -6.53
C VAL A 365 -19.05 20.55 -6.01
N ALA A 366 -18.37 21.16 -5.03
CA ALA A 366 -17.33 20.52 -4.22
C ALA A 366 -17.09 21.27 -2.90
N LEU A 367 -16.86 20.51 -1.82
CA LEU A 367 -16.39 20.96 -0.52
C LEU A 367 -15.24 20.04 -0.07
N GLY A 368 -14.15 20.61 0.44
CA GLY A 368 -13.07 19.81 1.00
C GLY A 368 -12.01 20.63 1.75
N THR A 369 -11.30 19.97 2.66
CA THR A 369 -10.11 20.48 3.34
C THR A 369 -8.86 20.15 2.52
N PRO A 370 -7.93 21.09 2.28
CA PRO A 370 -6.62 20.77 1.71
C PRO A 370 -5.81 19.88 2.66
N GLU A 371 -5.01 18.98 2.11
CA GLU A 371 -4.12 18.02 2.81
C GLU A 371 -3.06 18.67 3.73
N ASP A 372 -2.84 19.98 3.63
CA ASP A 372 -1.73 20.71 4.27
C ASP A 372 -2.26 21.94 5.04
N ASP A 373 -1.88 22.07 6.30
CA ASP A 373 -2.16 23.25 7.15
C ASP A 373 -1.62 24.55 6.55
N ALA A 374 -0.53 24.45 5.77
CA ALA A 374 0.03 25.56 5.04
C ALA A 374 -0.94 26.02 3.95
N LYS A 375 -1.19 27.34 3.90
CA LYS A 375 -2.19 27.91 2.99
C LYS A 375 -1.90 27.52 1.52
N PRO A 376 -2.83 26.80 0.84
CA PRO A 376 -2.67 26.40 -0.56
C PRO A 376 -2.34 27.56 -1.51
N SER A 377 -1.43 27.32 -2.45
CA SER A 377 -1.07 28.33 -3.45
C SER A 377 -2.21 28.52 -4.46
N PRO A 378 -2.27 29.70 -5.12
CA PRO A 378 -3.17 29.91 -6.25
C PRO A 378 -3.05 28.91 -7.39
N ASN A 379 -1.95 28.15 -7.51
CA ASN A 379 -1.84 27.14 -8.56
C ASN A 379 -2.53 25.83 -8.15
N GLU A 380 -2.45 25.41 -6.89
CA GLU A 380 -3.04 24.16 -6.41
C GLU A 380 -4.56 24.26 -6.37
N VAL A 381 -5.11 25.35 -5.82
CA VAL A 381 -6.56 25.62 -5.84
C VAL A 381 -7.15 25.57 -7.26
N LEU A 382 -6.36 25.95 -8.29
CA LEU A 382 -6.78 25.81 -9.68
C LEU A 382 -6.68 24.37 -10.21
N LEU A 383 -5.73 23.55 -9.75
CA LEU A 383 -5.67 22.14 -10.11
C LEU A 383 -6.83 21.36 -9.46
N ASN A 384 -7.14 21.64 -8.19
CA ASN A 384 -8.30 21.08 -7.49
C ASN A 384 -9.60 21.46 -8.23
N LEU A 385 -9.76 22.72 -8.64
CA LEU A 385 -10.91 23.16 -9.44
C LEU A 385 -11.03 22.45 -10.81
N LEU A 386 -9.92 22.01 -11.42
CA LEU A 386 -9.94 21.17 -12.62
C LEU A 386 -10.25 19.69 -12.31
N ALA A 387 -9.93 19.21 -11.12
CA ALA A 387 -10.36 17.89 -10.66
C ALA A 387 -11.89 17.87 -10.45
N VAL A 388 -12.44 18.90 -9.80
CA VAL A 388 -13.90 19.10 -9.62
C VAL A 388 -14.65 19.15 -10.96
N MET A 389 -14.07 19.72 -12.03
CA MET A 389 -14.71 19.62 -13.36
C MET A 389 -14.79 18.19 -13.88
N ARG A 390 -13.80 17.33 -13.57
CA ARG A 390 -13.71 15.94 -14.04
C ARG A 390 -14.49 14.95 -13.16
N SER A 391 -14.71 15.29 -11.89
CA SER A 391 -15.41 14.49 -10.89
C SER A 391 -15.93 15.43 -9.79
N PRO A 392 -17.06 16.13 -10.01
CA PRO A 392 -17.69 16.94 -8.97
C PRO A 392 -18.35 16.04 -7.91
N GLN A 393 -18.63 16.60 -6.73
CA GLN A 393 -19.45 15.92 -5.71
C GLN A 393 -20.94 15.86 -6.09
N ASP A 394 -21.40 16.76 -6.96
CA ASP A 394 -22.75 16.73 -7.52
C ASP A 394 -22.82 17.03 -9.05
N GLY A 395 -23.74 16.31 -9.71
CA GLY A 395 -23.98 16.35 -11.14
C GLY A 395 -22.91 15.68 -12.00
N GLU A 396 -23.09 15.73 -13.32
CA GLU A 396 -22.15 15.14 -14.29
C GLU A 396 -20.86 15.98 -14.43
N PRO A 397 -19.72 15.35 -14.82
CA PRO A 397 -18.47 16.04 -15.15
C PRO A 397 -18.63 17.09 -16.27
N ARG A 398 -18.34 18.35 -15.95
CA ARG A 398 -18.68 19.51 -16.79
C ARG A 398 -17.78 20.71 -16.53
N ARG A 399 -17.81 21.67 -17.46
CA ARG A 399 -17.24 23.01 -17.32
C ARG A 399 -18.37 24.04 -17.14
N PRO A 400 -18.36 24.90 -16.11
CA PRO A 400 -19.24 26.06 -16.06
C PRO A 400 -18.84 27.08 -17.15
N GLU A 401 -19.75 27.98 -17.54
CA GLU A 401 -19.39 29.13 -18.37
C GLU A 401 -18.49 30.11 -17.60
N CYS A 402 -18.75 30.33 -16.31
CA CYS A 402 -18.02 31.32 -15.50
C CYS A 402 -17.57 30.79 -14.13
N ILE A 403 -16.37 31.20 -13.70
CA ILE A 403 -15.86 31.05 -12.34
C ILE A 403 -15.74 32.43 -11.68
N GLN A 404 -16.48 32.64 -10.60
CA GLN A 404 -16.38 33.83 -9.75
C GLN A 404 -15.47 33.57 -8.55
N VAL A 405 -14.50 34.46 -8.32
CA VAL A 405 -13.56 34.38 -7.19
C VAL A 405 -13.48 35.68 -6.40
N ARG A 406 -13.39 35.60 -5.07
CA ARG A 406 -13.20 36.78 -4.20
C ARG A 406 -11.78 37.37 -4.31
N LEU A 407 -10.77 36.50 -4.35
CA LEU A 407 -9.36 36.91 -4.33
C LEU A 407 -8.86 37.35 -5.72
N LYS A 408 -8.46 38.62 -5.83
CA LYS A 408 -7.85 39.19 -7.04
C LYS A 408 -6.65 38.39 -7.57
N THR A 409 -5.89 37.75 -6.67
CA THR A 409 -4.76 36.88 -7.02
C THR A 409 -5.18 35.72 -7.93
N TYR A 410 -6.31 35.06 -7.62
CA TYR A 410 -6.87 33.96 -8.40
C TYR A 410 -7.22 34.44 -9.80
N LEU A 411 -8.04 35.50 -9.93
CA LEU A 411 -8.36 36.12 -11.22
C LEU A 411 -7.10 36.40 -12.06
N THR A 412 -6.07 37.03 -11.47
CA THR A 412 -4.84 37.38 -12.22
C THR A 412 -3.98 36.20 -12.66
N GLN A 413 -4.09 35.04 -12.01
CA GLN A 413 -3.31 33.84 -12.36
C GLN A 413 -4.11 32.81 -13.17
N TRP A 414 -5.43 32.78 -13.00
CA TRP A 414 -6.31 31.76 -13.59
C TRP A 414 -6.92 32.20 -14.92
N GLN A 415 -7.21 33.48 -15.12
CA GLN A 415 -7.95 33.94 -16.31
C GLN A 415 -7.28 33.57 -17.64
N SER A 416 -5.94 33.60 -17.72
CA SER A 416 -5.19 33.18 -18.91
C SER A 416 -5.02 31.66 -19.05
N LYS A 417 -5.42 30.88 -18.04
CA LYS A 417 -5.46 29.41 -18.04
C LYS A 417 -6.88 28.92 -18.36
N LEU A 418 -7.87 29.33 -17.57
CA LEU A 418 -9.29 29.01 -17.75
C LEU A 418 -9.82 29.36 -19.15
N LYS A 419 -9.41 30.52 -19.71
CA LYS A 419 -9.74 30.88 -21.09
C LYS A 419 -9.18 29.95 -22.18
N GLN A 420 -8.29 29.01 -21.84
CA GLN A 420 -7.82 27.98 -22.77
C GLN A 420 -8.64 26.68 -22.71
N ILE A 421 -9.60 26.60 -21.79
CA ILE A 421 -10.64 25.58 -21.68
C ILE A 421 -12.03 26.24 -21.79
N ASP A 422 -12.11 27.40 -22.46
CA ASP A 422 -13.30 28.22 -22.72
C ASP A 422 -14.07 28.76 -21.50
N VAL A 423 -13.62 28.48 -20.27
CA VAL A 423 -14.25 28.99 -19.03
C VAL A 423 -13.83 30.44 -18.76
N GLN A 424 -14.81 31.30 -18.45
CA GLN A 424 -14.62 32.68 -18.04
C GLN A 424 -14.20 32.78 -16.56
N CYS A 425 -13.56 33.88 -16.18
CA CYS A 425 -13.14 34.09 -14.80
C CYS A 425 -13.30 35.57 -14.43
N GLU A 426 -14.06 35.80 -13.36
CA GLU A 426 -14.47 37.11 -12.86
C GLU A 426 -14.16 37.26 -11.37
N ARG A 427 -14.18 38.51 -10.87
CA ARG A 427 -14.05 38.80 -9.43
C ARG A 427 -15.29 39.51 -8.90
N CYS A 428 -15.97 38.87 -7.96
CA CYS A 428 -16.96 39.49 -7.09
C CYS A 428 -16.32 39.90 -5.75
N GLU A 429 -17.03 40.70 -4.95
CA GLU A 429 -16.57 41.10 -3.60
C GLU A 429 -17.21 40.20 -2.53
N ASN A 430 -18.52 39.98 -2.63
CA ASN A 430 -19.22 38.88 -1.98
C ASN A 430 -19.17 37.61 -2.85
N LEU A 431 -19.43 36.46 -2.24
CA LEU A 431 -19.76 35.21 -2.93
C LEU A 431 -21.00 34.65 -2.22
N ASP A 432 -22.15 35.28 -2.48
CA ASP A 432 -23.33 35.17 -1.61
C ASP A 432 -23.82 33.72 -1.42
N HIS A 433 -23.59 32.82 -2.39
CA HIS A 433 -23.94 31.40 -2.31
C HIS A 433 -22.95 30.60 -1.43
N VAL A 434 -21.64 30.87 -1.56
CA VAL A 434 -20.59 30.28 -0.70
C VAL A 434 -20.71 30.80 0.73
N ASP A 435 -21.04 32.08 0.89
CA ASP A 435 -21.25 32.71 2.20
C ASP A 435 -22.50 32.11 2.89
N LEU A 436 -23.62 31.95 2.17
CA LEU A 436 -24.83 31.26 2.66
C LEU A 436 -24.55 29.81 3.07
N MET A 437 -23.75 29.07 2.31
CA MET A 437 -23.49 27.66 2.61
C MET A 437 -22.55 27.49 3.82
N ILE A 438 -21.60 28.41 4.03
CA ILE A 438 -20.78 28.41 5.26
C ILE A 438 -21.63 28.71 6.49
N ASP A 439 -22.56 29.67 6.42
CA ASP A 439 -23.44 29.98 7.55
C ASP A 439 -24.35 28.78 7.92
N ARG A 440 -24.81 28.00 6.92
CA ARG A 440 -25.50 26.71 7.14
C ARG A 440 -24.60 25.66 7.80
N LEU A 441 -23.40 25.42 7.28
CA LEU A 441 -22.50 24.40 7.81
C LEU A 441 -21.95 24.78 9.20
N ALA A 442 -21.80 26.07 9.49
CA ALA A 442 -21.44 26.56 10.82
C ALA A 442 -22.57 26.35 11.85
N SER A 443 -23.85 26.40 11.44
CA SER A 443 -24.97 26.10 12.36
C SER A 443 -25.16 24.61 12.66
N MET A 444 -24.43 23.72 11.98
CA MET A 444 -24.30 22.30 12.33
C MET A 444 -23.17 22.03 13.35
N GLY A 445 -22.41 23.04 13.76
CA GLY A 445 -21.36 22.90 14.78
C GLY A 445 -21.93 22.56 16.17
N GLY A 446 -21.50 21.44 16.74
CA GLY A 446 -22.11 20.85 17.95
C GLY A 446 -22.11 21.75 19.19
N SER A 447 -23.27 21.80 19.85
CA SER A 447 -23.47 22.40 21.18
C SER A 447 -22.67 21.64 22.25
N PRO A 448 -22.16 22.29 23.32
CA PRO A 448 -21.32 21.61 24.32
C PRO A 448 -22.02 20.43 25.00
N ARG A 449 -21.34 19.28 25.02
CA ARG A 449 -21.75 18.07 25.74
C ARG A 449 -22.04 18.37 27.22
N LEU A 450 -23.21 17.95 27.69
CA LEU A 450 -23.44 17.67 29.11
C LEU A 450 -22.81 16.33 29.46
N ALA A 451 -22.26 16.19 30.67
CA ALA A 451 -21.74 14.90 31.13
C ALA A 451 -22.88 13.90 31.37
N ALA A 452 -22.66 12.61 31.10
CA ALA A 452 -23.67 11.56 31.32
C ALA A 452 -24.21 11.55 32.76
N GLU A 453 -23.34 11.75 33.76
CA GLU A 453 -23.75 11.88 35.17
C GLU A 453 -24.69 13.07 35.42
N GLU A 454 -24.53 14.17 34.69
CA GLU A 454 -25.38 15.37 34.81
C GLU A 454 -26.73 15.15 34.12
N LEU A 455 -26.75 14.50 32.95
CA LEU A 455 -27.97 14.09 32.25
C LEU A 455 -28.81 13.14 33.12
N GLU A 456 -28.20 12.06 33.63
CA GLU A 456 -28.86 11.10 34.53
C GLU A 456 -29.41 11.79 35.80
N SER A 457 -28.67 12.76 36.37
CA SER A 457 -29.14 13.53 37.53
C SER A 457 -30.40 14.38 37.28
N ARG A 458 -30.72 14.67 36.01
CA ARG A 458 -31.83 15.53 35.58
C ARG A 458 -33.05 14.76 35.07
N ILE A 459 -32.99 13.43 34.96
CA ILE A 459 -34.10 12.58 34.48
C ILE A 459 -35.38 12.77 35.32
N SER A 460 -35.25 13.00 36.63
CA SER A 460 -36.39 13.15 37.55
C SER A 460 -37.16 14.48 37.45
N GLY A 461 -37.03 15.19 36.32
CA GLY A 461 -37.83 16.37 35.98
C GLY A 461 -38.27 16.40 34.50
N LEU A 462 -38.15 15.27 33.79
CA LEU A 462 -38.64 15.15 32.41
C LEU A 462 -40.16 15.27 32.34
N ASP A 463 -40.89 14.80 33.36
CA ASP A 463 -42.35 14.89 33.49
C ASP A 463 -42.87 16.32 33.76
N GLU A 464 -41.98 17.28 34.06
CA GLU A 464 -42.32 18.71 34.14
C GLU A 464 -42.16 19.45 32.79
N LEU A 465 -41.59 18.80 31.75
CA LEU A 465 -41.38 19.41 30.43
C LEU A 465 -42.68 19.50 29.60
N PRO A 466 -42.81 20.50 28.70
CA PRO A 466 -43.92 20.55 27.75
C PRO A 466 -43.80 19.42 26.71
N GLN A 467 -44.91 18.72 26.42
CA GLN A 467 -44.96 17.68 25.40
C GLN A 467 -45.72 18.13 24.15
N ASN A 468 -45.07 18.01 22.99
CA ASN A 468 -45.61 18.34 21.67
C ASN A 468 -46.12 17.05 20.98
N LEU A 469 -47.33 16.62 21.35
CA LEU A 469 -47.98 15.39 20.86
C LEU A 469 -48.10 15.23 19.33
N GLY A 470 -47.87 16.30 18.56
CA GLY A 470 -47.86 16.27 17.09
C GLY A 470 -46.49 16.02 16.47
N GLU A 471 -45.41 16.11 17.24
CA GLU A 471 -44.04 15.92 16.75
C GLU A 471 -43.66 14.45 16.67
N VAL A 472 -42.95 14.13 15.59
CA VAL A 472 -42.27 12.86 15.37
C VAL A 472 -40.78 13.13 15.34
N TRP A 473 -40.04 12.61 16.32
CA TRP A 473 -38.59 12.60 16.27
C TRP A 473 -38.08 11.30 15.64
N GLN A 474 -36.95 11.35 14.94
CA GLN A 474 -36.18 10.17 14.53
C GLN A 474 -34.87 10.13 15.33
N ALA A 475 -34.42 8.93 15.70
CA ALA A 475 -33.22 8.73 16.51
C ALA A 475 -32.44 7.49 16.03
N ASP A 476 -31.14 7.63 15.79
CA ASP A 476 -30.27 6.53 15.34
C ASP A 476 -28.78 6.78 15.67
N ILE A 477 -27.94 5.74 15.61
CA ILE A 477 -26.48 5.83 15.69
C ILE A 477 -25.83 5.09 14.53
N ARG A 478 -24.91 5.73 13.80
CA ARG A 478 -24.15 5.10 12.70
C ARG A 478 -22.67 5.47 12.75
N LYS A 479 -21.82 4.58 12.21
CA LYS A 479 -20.41 4.88 11.90
C LYS A 479 -20.38 6.00 10.84
N LEU A 480 -19.59 7.05 11.06
CA LEU A 480 -19.30 8.05 10.03
C LEU A 480 -18.39 7.45 8.95
N SER A 481 -18.29 8.11 7.80
CA SER A 481 -17.48 7.65 6.66
C SER A 481 -16.07 8.22 6.58
N THR A 482 -15.62 8.89 7.64
CA THR A 482 -14.26 9.43 7.76
C THR A 482 -13.47 8.55 8.72
N TRP A 483 -12.18 8.38 8.47
CA TRP A 483 -11.25 7.76 9.41
C TRP A 483 -10.53 8.84 10.20
N ILE A 484 -10.29 8.59 11.49
CA ILE A 484 -9.47 9.47 12.33
C ILE A 484 -8.36 8.65 12.98
N GLU A 485 -7.14 9.19 12.99
CA GLU A 485 -6.01 8.55 13.64
C GLU A 485 -6.05 8.78 15.15
N ALA A 486 -5.96 7.68 15.91
CA ALA A 486 -5.81 7.69 17.36
C ALA A 486 -4.75 6.65 17.75
N GLU A 487 -3.62 7.12 18.30
CA GLU A 487 -2.49 6.26 18.73
C GLU A 487 -1.95 5.32 17.63
N GLY A 488 -1.95 5.75 16.36
CA GLY A 488 -1.55 4.96 15.20
C GLY A 488 -2.64 4.04 14.64
N GLU A 489 -3.84 3.98 15.23
CA GLU A 489 -5.00 3.31 14.66
C GLU A 489 -5.90 4.28 13.89
N LEU A 490 -6.26 3.93 12.65
CA LEU A 490 -7.41 4.55 11.99
C LEU A 490 -8.71 3.93 12.52
N LEU A 491 -9.52 4.77 13.17
CA LEU A 491 -10.81 4.40 13.72
C LEU A 491 -11.91 5.21 13.03
N ARG A 492 -13.09 4.62 12.82
CA ARG A 492 -14.28 5.36 12.38
C ARG A 492 -15.02 5.90 13.59
N PRO A 493 -15.16 7.22 13.76
CA PRO A 493 -16.03 7.78 14.78
C PRO A 493 -17.47 7.45 14.42
N SER A 494 -18.32 7.23 15.41
CA SER A 494 -19.76 7.12 15.22
C SER A 494 -20.45 8.42 15.62
N THR A 495 -21.64 8.69 15.05
CA THR A 495 -22.50 9.76 15.51
C THR A 495 -23.88 9.21 15.88
N ALA A 496 -24.36 9.59 17.05
CA ALA A 496 -25.77 9.53 17.40
C ALA A 496 -26.44 10.83 16.91
N LEU A 497 -27.65 10.73 16.37
CA LEU A 497 -28.45 11.87 15.91
C LEU A 497 -29.89 11.72 16.40
N VAL A 498 -30.49 12.84 16.80
CA VAL A 498 -31.92 12.98 17.09
C VAL A 498 -32.45 14.18 16.33
N THR A 499 -33.46 13.97 15.49
CA THR A 499 -34.01 14.98 14.58
C THR A 499 -35.52 15.10 14.75
N ASN A 500 -36.07 16.30 14.53
CA ASN A 500 -37.51 16.53 14.45
C ASN A 500 -37.94 16.45 12.96
N ARG A 501 -38.75 15.43 12.64
CA ARG A 501 -39.31 15.13 11.30
C ARG A 501 -40.46 16.05 10.91
N THR A 502 -41.01 16.81 11.85
CA THR A 502 -42.11 17.76 11.63
C THR A 502 -41.62 19.12 11.16
N ASP A 503 -40.42 19.54 11.59
CA ASP A 503 -39.87 20.89 11.36
C ASP A 503 -38.51 20.93 10.61
N ASP A 504 -37.97 19.78 10.21
CA ASP A 504 -36.67 19.63 9.52
C ASP A 504 -35.45 20.20 10.29
N LEU A 505 -35.33 19.80 11.56
CA LEU A 505 -34.29 20.24 12.49
C LEU A 505 -33.51 19.08 13.13
N ILE A 506 -32.20 19.25 13.31
CA ILE A 506 -31.39 18.43 14.22
C ILE A 506 -31.60 18.98 15.64
N ILE A 507 -32.07 18.12 16.55
CA ILE A 507 -32.39 18.49 17.94
C ILE A 507 -31.24 18.11 18.89
N ALA A 508 -30.57 16.99 18.64
CA ALA A 508 -29.29 16.67 19.26
C ALA A 508 -28.38 15.87 18.32
N GLN A 509 -27.07 16.04 18.52
CA GLN A 509 -26.02 15.26 17.90
C GLN A 509 -24.98 14.92 18.97
N ASP A 510 -24.41 13.72 18.90
CA ASP A 510 -23.26 13.34 19.72
C ASP A 510 -22.27 12.47 18.93
N VAL A 511 -20.98 12.81 18.92
CA VAL A 511 -19.95 12.15 18.09
C VAL A 511 -18.86 11.53 18.97
N GLY A 512 -18.49 10.27 18.74
CA GLY A 512 -17.49 9.59 19.57
C GLY A 512 -16.94 8.29 19.00
N ILE A 513 -15.79 7.88 19.52
CA ILE A 513 -15.15 6.59 19.25
C ILE A 513 -15.67 5.59 20.30
N GLN A 514 -16.88 5.08 20.09
CA GLN A 514 -17.59 4.19 21.02
C GLN A 514 -18.35 3.10 20.25
N GLU A 515 -18.64 1.97 20.91
CA GLU A 515 -19.54 0.96 20.37
C GLU A 515 -20.98 1.49 20.22
N LEU A 516 -21.63 1.11 19.12
CA LEU A 516 -23.04 1.44 18.86
C LEU A 516 -23.91 0.77 19.93
N SER A 517 -24.52 1.57 20.81
CA SER A 517 -25.19 1.07 22.01
C SER A 517 -26.49 1.83 22.30
N ALA A 518 -27.50 1.11 22.79
CA ALA A 518 -28.79 1.70 23.13
C ALA A 518 -28.68 2.74 24.28
N ASP A 519 -27.75 2.54 25.23
CA ASP A 519 -27.46 3.51 26.29
C ASP A 519 -26.91 4.84 25.75
N TRP A 520 -26.14 4.82 24.67
CA TRP A 520 -25.69 6.05 24.02
C TRP A 520 -26.86 6.76 23.32
N LEU A 521 -27.71 6.02 22.58
CA LEU A 521 -28.89 6.59 21.93
C LEU A 521 -29.87 7.21 22.94
N ARG A 522 -30.05 6.53 24.07
CA ARG A 522 -30.78 7.00 25.26
C ARG A 522 -30.20 8.32 25.78
N GLN A 523 -28.87 8.43 25.92
CA GLN A 523 -28.23 9.66 26.39
C GLN A 523 -28.38 10.82 25.39
N THR A 524 -28.26 10.58 24.08
CA THR A 524 -28.50 11.61 23.05
C THR A 524 -29.97 12.06 23.02
N LEU A 525 -30.91 11.14 23.23
CA LEU A 525 -32.34 11.45 23.33
C LEU A 525 -32.68 12.23 24.61
N LEU A 526 -32.04 11.91 25.75
CA LEU A 526 -32.11 12.72 26.96
C LEU A 526 -31.55 14.13 26.76
N ALA A 527 -30.44 14.26 26.03
CA ALA A 527 -29.87 15.57 25.68
C ALA A 527 -30.82 16.39 24.80
N ALA A 528 -31.45 15.77 23.79
CA ALA A 528 -32.48 16.40 22.95
C ALA A 528 -33.66 16.94 23.78
N MET A 529 -34.11 16.21 24.81
CA MET A 529 -35.19 16.66 25.69
C MET A 529 -34.76 17.78 26.66
N LEU A 530 -33.58 17.65 27.26
CA LEU A 530 -33.14 18.48 28.39
C LEU A 530 -32.31 19.71 28.00
N ASN A 531 -31.71 19.71 26.81
CA ASN A 531 -30.82 20.76 26.29
C ASN A 531 -30.71 20.68 24.75
N PRO A 532 -31.82 20.87 24.00
CA PRO A 532 -31.82 20.77 22.54
C PRO A 532 -30.88 21.80 21.89
N MET A 533 -30.33 21.45 20.74
CA MET A 533 -29.53 22.35 19.90
C MET A 533 -30.37 23.48 19.30
N VAL A 534 -31.67 23.25 19.09
CA VAL A 534 -32.62 24.22 18.55
C VAL A 534 -33.94 24.14 19.34
N GLY A 535 -34.40 25.28 19.86
CA GLY A 535 -35.66 25.40 20.62
C GLY A 535 -35.46 25.44 22.14
N ASP A 536 -36.57 25.45 22.87
CA ASP A 536 -36.61 25.28 24.34
C ASP A 536 -36.73 23.78 24.71
N PRO A 537 -36.31 23.32 25.90
CA PRO A 537 -36.50 21.92 26.36
C PRO A 537 -37.96 21.43 26.29
N HIS A 538 -38.20 20.30 25.63
CA HIS A 538 -39.53 19.71 25.40
C HIS A 538 -39.48 18.20 25.13
N LEU A 539 -40.65 17.55 25.08
CA LEU A 539 -40.83 16.13 24.74
C LEU A 539 -41.62 15.97 23.42
N PRO A 540 -41.30 14.99 22.56
CA PRO A 540 -42.10 14.65 21.39
C PRO A 540 -43.36 13.84 21.73
N GLY A 541 -44.24 13.64 20.74
CA GLY A 541 -45.30 12.62 20.81
C GLY A 541 -44.83 11.22 20.40
N ILE A 542 -43.92 11.13 19.43
CA ILE A 542 -43.43 9.87 18.86
C ILE A 542 -41.90 9.93 18.68
N VAL A 543 -41.21 8.83 18.98
CA VAL A 543 -39.80 8.60 18.61
C VAL A 543 -39.71 7.39 17.69
N GLN A 544 -39.06 7.55 16.53
CA GLN A 544 -38.81 6.50 15.54
C GLN A 544 -37.35 6.06 15.57
N VAL A 545 -37.09 4.75 15.51
CA VAL A 545 -35.76 4.15 15.55
C VAL A 545 -35.62 3.01 14.52
N VAL A 546 -34.40 2.71 14.09
CA VAL A 546 -34.14 1.77 12.97
C VAL A 546 -34.23 0.28 13.35
N SER A 547 -34.39 -0.06 14.63
CA SER A 547 -34.43 -1.46 15.08
C SER A 547 -35.40 -1.71 16.25
N GLU A 548 -35.95 -2.93 16.30
CA GLU A 548 -36.74 -3.37 17.45
C GLU A 548 -35.92 -3.41 18.75
N HIS A 549 -34.60 -3.67 18.66
CA HIS A 549 -33.71 -3.64 19.83
C HIS A 549 -33.63 -2.23 20.43
N TYR A 550 -33.36 -1.19 19.62
CA TYR A 550 -33.34 0.18 20.10
C TYR A 550 -34.71 0.62 20.65
N ARG A 551 -35.82 0.16 20.04
CA ARG A 551 -37.17 0.43 20.57
C ARG A 551 -37.33 -0.15 21.97
N ASP A 552 -37.00 -1.43 22.15
CA ASP A 552 -37.28 -2.17 23.38
C ASP A 552 -36.37 -1.72 24.55
N GLU A 553 -35.15 -1.26 24.27
CA GLU A 553 -34.27 -0.64 25.28
C GLU A 553 -34.64 0.83 25.62
N LEU A 554 -35.32 1.55 24.71
CA LEU A 554 -35.79 2.93 24.96
C LEU A 554 -37.16 3.00 25.63
N ILE A 555 -38.02 1.99 25.48
CA ILE A 555 -39.33 1.91 26.15
C ILE A 555 -39.27 2.22 27.66
N PRO A 556 -38.31 1.69 28.46
CA PRO A 556 -38.18 2.03 29.89
C PRO A 556 -37.97 3.51 30.22
N LEU A 557 -37.53 4.34 29.25
CA LEU A 557 -37.44 5.79 29.37
C LEU A 557 -38.72 6.49 28.86
N LEU A 558 -39.33 5.97 27.79
CA LEU A 558 -40.35 6.68 27.00
C LEU A 558 -41.80 6.37 27.44
N ASP A 559 -42.12 5.12 27.81
CA ASP A 559 -43.45 4.74 28.31
C ASP A 559 -43.90 5.57 29.53
N PRO A 560 -43.05 5.87 30.54
CA PRO A 560 -43.42 6.72 31.69
C PRO A 560 -43.76 8.17 31.33
N LEU A 561 -43.37 8.64 30.14
CA LEU A 561 -43.55 10.00 29.65
C LEU A 561 -44.70 10.13 28.63
N ASP A 562 -45.46 9.05 28.37
CA ASP A 562 -46.50 8.97 27.33
C ASP A 562 -45.95 9.31 25.92
N ILE A 563 -44.73 8.86 25.63
CA ILE A 563 -44.05 9.03 24.33
C ILE A 563 -44.02 7.68 23.60
N ALA A 564 -44.61 7.60 22.41
CA ALA A 564 -44.67 6.35 21.66
C ALA A 564 -43.33 6.04 20.95
N CYS A 565 -42.67 4.94 21.29
CA CYS A 565 -41.47 4.47 20.59
C CYS A 565 -41.84 3.46 19.48
N VAL A 566 -41.35 3.68 18.26
CA VAL A 566 -41.70 2.88 17.06
C VAL A 566 -40.43 2.47 16.31
N ALA A 567 -40.31 1.17 16.03
CA ALA A 567 -39.28 0.66 15.11
C ALA A 567 -39.77 0.82 13.66
N CYS A 568 -38.90 1.29 12.78
CA CYS A 568 -39.15 1.52 11.36
C CYS A 568 -38.01 0.91 10.51
N ASP A 569 -38.34 0.34 9.35
CA ASP A 569 -37.35 -0.22 8.42
C ASP A 569 -36.46 0.85 7.75
N GLU A 570 -36.98 2.09 7.64
CA GLU A 570 -36.32 3.27 7.08
C GLU A 570 -36.62 4.49 7.97
N LEU A 571 -35.66 5.42 8.08
CA LEU A 571 -35.76 6.68 8.81
C LEU A 571 -35.46 7.84 7.84
N ASP A 572 -36.37 8.05 6.89
CA ASP A 572 -36.27 8.97 5.75
C ASP A 572 -35.50 10.29 5.95
N GLN A 573 -35.70 10.98 7.08
CA GLN A 573 -34.99 12.24 7.36
C GLN A 573 -33.54 12.00 7.82
N LEU A 574 -33.31 11.02 8.70
CA LEU A 574 -31.95 10.63 9.09
C LEU A 574 -31.19 9.98 7.94
N ASP A 575 -31.84 9.14 7.12
CA ASP A 575 -31.23 8.53 5.94
C ASP A 575 -30.77 9.58 4.92
N PHE A 576 -31.56 10.65 4.74
CA PHE A 576 -31.14 11.83 3.97
C PHE A 576 -29.94 12.54 4.61
N ILE A 577 -30.00 12.86 5.91
CA ILE A 577 -28.92 13.59 6.61
C ILE A 577 -27.62 12.78 6.61
N PHE A 578 -27.66 11.48 6.89
CA PHE A 578 -26.48 10.61 6.80
C PHE A 578 -25.95 10.52 5.35
N GLY A 579 -26.84 10.53 4.34
CA GLY A 579 -26.46 10.57 2.93
C GLY A 579 -25.83 11.88 2.46
N GLU A 580 -26.21 13.02 3.05
CA GLU A 580 -25.55 14.33 2.85
C GLU A 580 -24.22 14.41 3.61
N MET A 581 -24.19 14.01 4.88
CA MET A 581 -22.96 13.95 5.68
C MET A 581 -21.91 13.07 4.99
N HIS A 582 -22.31 11.91 4.47
CA HIS A 582 -21.41 11.04 3.73
C HIS A 582 -20.80 11.73 2.50
N ARG A 583 -21.61 12.39 1.66
CA ARG A 583 -21.10 13.14 0.48
C ARG A 583 -20.21 14.33 0.88
N SER A 584 -20.52 14.99 1.99
CA SER A 584 -19.73 16.13 2.51
C SER A 584 -18.44 15.72 3.22
N MET A 585 -18.31 14.46 3.65
CA MET A 585 -17.20 13.94 4.45
C MET A 585 -16.37 12.87 3.73
N ALA A 586 -16.75 12.51 2.49
CA ALA A 586 -15.94 11.69 1.60
C ALA A 586 -14.73 12.50 1.10
N GLU A 587 -13.54 11.96 1.30
CA GLU A 587 -12.28 12.53 0.79
C GLU A 587 -12.28 12.52 -0.75
N SER A 588 -11.74 13.58 -1.37
CA SER A 588 -11.81 13.77 -2.83
C SER A 588 -11.04 12.74 -3.66
N ASP A 589 -10.21 11.93 -2.99
CA ASP A 589 -9.22 11.06 -3.62
C ASP A 589 -9.49 9.56 -3.35
N GLN A 590 -10.50 9.21 -2.53
CA GLN A 590 -11.02 7.84 -2.48
C GLN A 590 -11.84 7.51 -3.75
N PRO A 591 -11.63 6.35 -4.40
CA PRO A 591 -12.43 5.95 -5.56
C PRO A 591 -13.88 5.62 -5.14
N PRO A 592 -14.89 5.94 -5.98
CA PRO A 592 -16.29 5.57 -5.70
C PRO A 592 -16.48 4.06 -5.48
N ALA A 593 -17.35 3.73 -4.53
CA ALA A 593 -17.60 2.35 -4.10
C ALA A 593 -18.23 1.49 -5.21
N LEU A 594 -17.89 0.20 -5.23
CA LEU A 594 -18.36 -0.79 -6.19
C LEU A 594 -19.89 -0.92 -6.18
N ILE A 595 -20.52 -0.88 -5.00
CA ILE A 595 -21.98 -0.95 -4.87
C ILE A 595 -22.73 0.23 -5.52
N ASP A 596 -22.06 1.37 -5.73
CA ASP A 596 -22.65 2.57 -6.32
C ASP A 596 -22.44 2.65 -7.84
N VAL A 597 -21.61 1.78 -8.43
CA VAL A 597 -21.30 1.81 -9.86
C VAL A 597 -22.53 1.42 -10.70
N PRO A 598 -22.99 2.26 -11.65
CA PRO A 598 -24.15 1.95 -12.48
C PRO A 598 -24.05 0.60 -13.21
N GLY A 599 -24.96 -0.31 -12.87
CA GLY A 599 -25.05 -1.66 -13.45
C GLY A 599 -24.28 -2.74 -12.69
N VAL A 600 -23.47 -2.38 -11.69
CA VAL A 600 -23.04 -3.34 -10.65
C VAL A 600 -24.24 -3.65 -9.75
N THR A 601 -24.22 -4.82 -9.11
CA THR A 601 -25.25 -5.25 -8.15
C THR A 601 -24.57 -5.86 -6.93
N PRO A 602 -25.24 -5.94 -5.76
CA PRO A 602 -24.67 -6.57 -4.57
C PRO A 602 -24.11 -7.98 -4.81
N SER A 603 -24.73 -8.76 -5.71
CA SER A 603 -24.23 -10.09 -6.10
C SER A 603 -22.91 -10.07 -6.87
N HIS A 604 -22.62 -9.03 -7.67
CA HIS A 604 -21.29 -8.88 -8.31
C HIS A 604 -20.21 -8.56 -7.26
N VAL A 605 -20.51 -7.68 -6.31
CA VAL A 605 -19.55 -7.29 -5.26
C VAL A 605 -19.32 -8.47 -4.29
N GLN A 606 -20.38 -9.17 -3.86
CA GLN A 606 -20.26 -10.43 -3.13
C GLN A 606 -19.38 -11.45 -3.88
N GLY A 607 -19.65 -11.69 -5.17
CA GLY A 607 -18.87 -12.62 -5.99
C GLY A 607 -17.38 -12.26 -6.04
N PHE A 608 -17.07 -10.96 -6.18
CA PHE A 608 -15.71 -10.44 -6.09
C PHE A 608 -15.06 -10.69 -4.72
N PHE A 609 -15.73 -10.38 -3.60
CA PHE A 609 -15.20 -10.64 -2.25
C PHE A 609 -14.95 -12.15 -2.03
N GLU A 610 -15.90 -13.02 -2.39
CA GLU A 610 -15.71 -14.49 -2.34
C GLU A 610 -14.51 -14.96 -3.17
N ALA A 611 -14.36 -14.45 -4.39
CA ALA A 611 -13.29 -14.81 -5.29
C ALA A 611 -11.93 -14.29 -4.81
N ALA A 612 -11.88 -13.08 -4.24
CA ALA A 612 -10.69 -12.46 -3.69
C ALA A 612 -10.23 -13.17 -2.41
N ALA A 613 -11.15 -13.50 -1.49
CA ALA A 613 -10.85 -14.33 -0.33
C ALA A 613 -10.28 -15.70 -0.76
N THR A 614 -10.93 -16.37 -1.72
CA THR A 614 -10.45 -17.65 -2.29
C THR A 614 -9.07 -17.54 -2.96
N TYR A 615 -8.75 -16.38 -3.56
CA TYR A 615 -7.45 -16.12 -4.17
C TYR A 615 -6.38 -15.88 -3.10
N TYR A 616 -6.69 -15.10 -2.06
CA TYR A 616 -5.78 -14.80 -0.96
C TYR A 616 -5.43 -16.05 -0.14
N GLU A 617 -6.42 -16.86 0.24
CA GLU A 617 -6.23 -18.15 0.94
C GLU A 617 -5.31 -19.13 0.19
N ARG A 618 -5.22 -19.01 -1.14
CA ARG A 618 -4.39 -19.87 -2.00
C ARG A 618 -2.98 -19.33 -2.24
N THR A 619 -2.69 -18.10 -1.81
CA THR A 619 -1.37 -17.47 -1.91
C THR A 619 -0.65 -17.65 -3.26
N PRO A 620 -1.29 -17.45 -4.44
CA PRO A 620 -0.75 -17.85 -5.75
C PRO A 620 0.56 -17.13 -6.13
N TRP A 621 0.90 -16.02 -5.47
CA TRP A 621 2.19 -15.34 -5.58
C TRP A 621 3.37 -16.17 -5.07
N ARG A 622 3.12 -17.24 -4.29
CA ARG A 622 4.14 -18.23 -3.89
C ARG A 622 4.45 -19.26 -4.98
N ASP A 623 3.54 -19.46 -5.95
CA ASP A 623 3.68 -20.43 -7.05
C ASP A 623 4.23 -19.82 -8.36
N VAL A 624 4.41 -18.49 -8.43
CA VAL A 624 4.65 -17.75 -9.68
C VAL A 624 5.82 -16.77 -9.56
N ALA A 625 6.85 -16.99 -10.37
CA ALA A 625 7.94 -16.01 -10.58
C ALA A 625 7.38 -14.69 -11.16
N GLY A 626 7.83 -13.55 -10.62
CA GLY A 626 7.18 -12.24 -10.78
C GLY A 626 7.17 -11.64 -12.19
N ASP A 627 7.96 -12.18 -13.12
CA ASP A 627 8.04 -11.77 -14.52
C ASP A 627 7.02 -12.49 -15.44
N LEU A 628 6.38 -13.56 -14.95
CA LEU A 628 5.58 -14.47 -15.79
C LEU A 628 4.14 -14.00 -16.01
N ALA A 629 3.90 -13.36 -17.16
CA ALA A 629 2.56 -13.02 -17.62
C ALA A 629 1.75 -14.26 -18.08
N ILE A 630 0.46 -14.26 -17.76
CA ILE A 630 -0.53 -15.27 -18.16
C ILE A 630 -1.51 -14.63 -19.14
N GLN A 631 -1.58 -15.16 -20.36
CA GLN A 631 -2.55 -14.75 -21.36
C GLN A 631 -3.94 -15.27 -20.99
N VAL A 632 -4.92 -14.37 -20.88
CA VAL A 632 -6.32 -14.66 -20.56
C VAL A 632 -7.22 -14.25 -21.73
N ARG A 633 -8.14 -15.14 -22.14
CA ARG A 633 -9.21 -14.82 -23.10
C ARG A 633 -10.57 -15.26 -22.57
N CYS A 634 -11.58 -14.41 -22.72
CA CYS A 634 -12.97 -14.77 -22.48
C CYS A 634 -13.83 -14.45 -23.70
N ALA A 635 -14.58 -15.44 -24.19
CA ALA A 635 -15.41 -15.28 -25.39
C ALA A 635 -16.77 -14.59 -25.15
N LYS A 636 -17.09 -14.14 -23.92
CA LYS A 636 -18.34 -13.42 -23.59
C LYS A 636 -18.28 -11.93 -23.93
N PHE A 637 -17.09 -11.33 -23.85
CA PHE A 637 -16.89 -9.89 -23.96
C PHE A 637 -16.20 -9.53 -25.29
N GLU A 638 -16.47 -8.32 -25.79
CA GLU A 638 -15.84 -7.82 -27.03
C GLU A 638 -14.42 -7.28 -26.81
N THR A 639 -14.00 -7.12 -25.55
CA THR A 639 -12.60 -6.82 -25.19
C THR A 639 -11.70 -8.01 -25.48
N GLY A 640 -10.43 -7.71 -25.81
CA GLY A 640 -9.55 -8.65 -26.49
C GLY A 640 -8.90 -9.70 -25.60
N THR A 641 -7.61 -9.92 -25.86
CA THR A 641 -6.77 -10.75 -24.98
C THR A 641 -6.23 -9.89 -23.85
N TRP A 642 -6.31 -10.40 -22.63
CA TRP A 642 -5.73 -9.77 -21.44
C TRP A 642 -4.44 -10.50 -21.03
N TYR A 643 -3.60 -9.82 -20.27
CA TYR A 643 -2.32 -10.34 -19.76
C TYR A 643 -2.29 -10.12 -18.26
N ALA A 644 -2.48 -11.21 -17.51
CA ALA A 644 -2.52 -11.23 -16.06
C ALA A 644 -1.12 -11.44 -15.47
N VAL A 645 -0.78 -10.69 -14.41
CA VAL A 645 0.42 -10.85 -13.59
C VAL A 645 -0.01 -10.99 -12.14
N VAL A 646 0.41 -12.09 -11.51
CA VAL A 646 0.18 -12.34 -10.08
C VAL A 646 1.16 -11.49 -9.29
N MET A 647 0.66 -10.64 -8.38
CA MET A 647 1.48 -9.74 -7.56
C MET A 647 1.66 -10.30 -6.14
N GLY A 648 2.86 -10.20 -5.59
CA GLY A 648 3.14 -10.48 -4.18
C GLY A 648 4.53 -11.01 -3.84
N GLN A 649 5.40 -11.20 -4.85
CA GLN A 649 6.71 -11.87 -4.71
C GLN A 649 7.68 -11.10 -3.79
N SER A 650 7.59 -9.76 -3.77
CA SER A 650 8.34 -8.88 -2.87
C SER A 650 7.62 -8.55 -1.55
N GLY A 651 6.41 -9.09 -1.33
CA GLY A 651 5.55 -8.77 -0.19
C GLY A 651 4.91 -7.36 -0.21
N MET A 652 5.52 -6.37 -0.87
CA MET A 652 5.07 -4.96 -0.92
C MET A 652 3.60 -4.78 -1.37
N THR A 653 3.10 -5.63 -2.25
CA THR A 653 1.71 -5.59 -2.72
C THR A 653 1.27 -6.98 -3.17
N LEU A 654 0.35 -7.60 -2.42
CA LEU A 654 -0.30 -8.85 -2.80
C LEU A 654 -1.47 -8.54 -3.73
N GLY A 655 -1.69 -9.32 -4.80
CA GLY A 655 -2.76 -9.00 -5.74
C GLY A 655 -2.72 -9.66 -7.11
N LEU A 656 -3.42 -9.03 -8.06
CA LEU A 656 -3.53 -9.42 -9.46
C LEU A 656 -3.64 -8.18 -10.36
N ALA A 657 -2.67 -7.97 -11.24
CA ALA A 657 -2.76 -6.95 -12.29
C ALA A 657 -3.14 -7.60 -13.64
N MET A 658 -3.98 -6.93 -14.43
CA MET A 658 -4.44 -7.41 -15.75
C MET A 658 -4.37 -6.29 -16.79
N TYR A 659 -3.53 -6.46 -17.81
CA TYR A 659 -3.24 -5.48 -18.85
C TYR A 659 -3.88 -5.86 -20.18
N GLU A 660 -4.27 -4.87 -20.98
CA GLU A 660 -4.88 -5.06 -22.31
C GLU A 660 -3.83 -5.20 -23.45
N ASP A 661 -2.59 -4.80 -23.20
CA ASP A 661 -1.50 -4.75 -24.19
C ASP A 661 -0.21 -5.38 -23.61
N LEU A 662 0.33 -6.36 -24.34
CA LEU A 662 1.52 -7.11 -23.94
C LEU A 662 2.83 -6.32 -24.15
N ASP A 663 2.90 -5.45 -25.14
CA ASP A 663 4.11 -4.67 -25.39
C ASP A 663 4.18 -3.48 -24.41
N VAL A 664 3.03 -2.97 -23.95
CA VAL A 664 2.96 -2.08 -22.77
C VAL A 664 3.42 -2.82 -21.51
N LEU A 665 2.89 -4.02 -21.24
CA LEU A 665 3.30 -4.81 -20.06
C LEU A 665 4.81 -5.12 -20.07
N ARG A 666 5.36 -5.53 -21.22
CA ARG A 666 6.81 -5.77 -21.39
C ARG A 666 7.65 -4.52 -21.19
N ALA A 667 7.11 -3.32 -21.46
CA ALA A 667 7.78 -2.05 -21.22
C ALA A 667 7.70 -1.64 -19.73
N ILE A 668 6.61 -1.95 -19.03
CA ILE A 668 6.51 -1.81 -17.57
C ILE A 668 7.52 -2.73 -16.85
N ILE A 669 7.61 -4.00 -17.25
CA ILE A 669 8.57 -4.99 -16.70
C ILE A 669 10.04 -4.59 -16.96
N ARG A 670 10.28 -3.64 -17.88
CA ARG A 670 11.61 -3.09 -18.20
C ARG A 670 11.86 -1.69 -17.65
N GLU A 671 10.90 -1.12 -16.93
CA GLU A 671 10.96 0.24 -16.39
C GLU A 671 11.19 1.33 -17.47
N ASP A 672 10.71 1.11 -18.71
CA ASP A 672 10.86 2.05 -19.83
C ASP A 672 10.22 3.42 -19.51
N GLU A 673 10.96 4.53 -19.69
CA GLU A 673 10.52 5.87 -19.26
C GLU A 673 9.15 6.32 -19.82
N GLY A 674 8.17 6.47 -18.92
CA GLY A 674 6.89 7.13 -19.20
C GLY A 674 5.82 6.24 -19.86
N VAL A 675 5.98 4.91 -19.78
CA VAL A 675 4.96 3.93 -20.18
C VAL A 675 3.65 4.11 -19.41
N ASP A 676 3.71 4.52 -18.13
CA ASP A 676 2.56 4.77 -17.24
C ASP A 676 1.45 5.60 -17.91
N ARG A 677 1.82 6.53 -18.79
CA ARG A 677 0.88 7.42 -19.51
C ARG A 677 -0.02 6.71 -20.52
N HIS A 678 0.35 5.51 -20.94
CA HIS A 678 -0.32 4.75 -21.99
C HIS A 678 -0.96 3.46 -21.48
N HIS A 679 -0.63 3.03 -20.26
CA HIS A 679 -1.15 1.76 -19.74
C HIS A 679 -2.63 1.84 -19.37
N SER A 680 -3.29 0.69 -19.51
CA SER A 680 -4.70 0.46 -19.25
C SER A 680 -4.80 -0.91 -18.57
N ALA A 681 -5.21 -0.93 -17.30
CA ALA A 681 -5.11 -2.10 -16.45
C ALA A 681 -6.22 -2.18 -15.40
N LEU A 682 -6.65 -3.41 -15.11
CA LEU A 682 -7.37 -3.72 -13.86
C LEU A 682 -6.33 -4.16 -12.83
N SER A 683 -6.42 -3.66 -11.60
CA SER A 683 -5.55 -4.06 -10.49
C SER A 683 -6.39 -4.43 -9.28
N VAL A 684 -6.22 -5.65 -8.79
CA VAL A 684 -6.73 -6.12 -7.50
C VAL A 684 -5.56 -6.08 -6.51
N MET A 685 -5.78 -5.49 -5.35
CA MET A 685 -4.81 -5.36 -4.26
C MET A 685 -5.48 -5.71 -2.93
N TYR A 686 -4.69 -6.07 -1.92
CA TYR A 686 -5.19 -6.37 -0.57
C TYR A 686 -4.55 -5.43 0.46
N GLY A 687 -5.37 -4.95 1.40
CA GLY A 687 -4.96 -3.99 2.42
C GLY A 687 -5.82 -4.04 3.68
N GLU A 688 -5.71 -3.01 4.52
CA GLU A 688 -6.49 -2.81 5.75
C GLU A 688 -7.87 -2.18 5.46
N PRO A 689 -8.85 -2.21 6.41
CA PRO A 689 -10.24 -1.77 6.16
C PRO A 689 -10.40 -0.33 5.63
N PHE A 690 -9.42 0.55 5.90
CA PHE A 690 -9.44 1.95 5.47
C PHE A 690 -8.98 2.16 4.02
N GLU A 691 -8.37 1.16 3.39
CA GLU A 691 -7.89 1.22 2.00
C GLU A 691 -9.00 0.92 0.97
N ILE A 692 -10.16 0.40 1.42
CA ILE A 692 -11.35 0.22 0.58
C ILE A 692 -12.37 1.34 0.79
N ALA A 693 -13.20 1.60 -0.23
CA ALA A 693 -14.26 2.59 -0.15
C ALA A 693 -15.26 2.23 0.97
N VAL A 694 -15.53 3.18 1.86
CA VAL A 694 -16.25 2.91 3.12
C VAL A 694 -17.66 2.32 2.92
N ARG A 695 -18.33 2.63 1.81
CA ARG A 695 -19.63 2.05 1.47
C ARG A 695 -19.55 0.56 1.08
N ASP A 696 -18.46 0.11 0.45
CA ASP A 696 -18.22 -1.32 0.24
C ASP A 696 -17.84 -2.03 1.54
N LEU A 697 -17.12 -1.36 2.46
CA LEU A 697 -16.84 -1.88 3.81
C LEU A 697 -18.13 -2.08 4.61
N ASP A 698 -19.00 -1.06 4.69
CA ASP A 698 -20.27 -1.15 5.40
C ASP A 698 -21.19 -2.21 4.80
N ALA A 699 -21.17 -2.39 3.47
CA ALA A 699 -21.89 -3.48 2.80
C ALA A 699 -21.29 -4.86 3.10
N ALA A 700 -19.96 -4.98 3.12
CA ALA A 700 -19.27 -6.24 3.44
C ALA A 700 -19.52 -6.68 4.90
N GLU A 701 -19.42 -5.75 5.86
CA GLU A 701 -19.78 -5.99 7.26
C GLU A 701 -21.26 -6.41 7.38
N SER A 702 -22.18 -5.63 6.80
CA SER A 702 -23.63 -5.85 6.96
C SER A 702 -24.16 -7.12 6.30
N ASN A 703 -23.55 -7.56 5.20
CA ASN A 703 -23.95 -8.76 4.47
C ASN A 703 -23.09 -10.00 4.82
N GLY A 704 -22.05 -9.84 5.65
CA GLY A 704 -21.13 -10.92 6.02
C GLY A 704 -20.30 -11.44 4.84
N TRP A 705 -19.87 -10.55 3.94
CA TRP A 705 -18.98 -10.93 2.83
C TRP A 705 -17.58 -11.33 3.35
N PRO A 706 -16.95 -12.38 2.80
CA PRO A 706 -15.74 -12.95 3.38
C PRO A 706 -14.51 -12.05 3.18
N VAL A 707 -13.75 -11.88 4.26
CA VAL A 707 -12.41 -11.28 4.28
C VAL A 707 -11.53 -12.17 5.16
N VAL A 708 -10.31 -12.48 4.71
CA VAL A 708 -9.48 -13.57 5.28
C VAL A 708 -8.76 -13.17 6.57
N GLY A 709 -8.45 -11.88 6.72
CA GLY A 709 -7.67 -11.31 7.81
C GLY A 709 -7.63 -9.79 7.74
N PRO A 710 -7.02 -9.10 8.71
CA PRO A 710 -7.08 -7.63 8.80
C PRO A 710 -6.39 -6.92 7.63
N GLU A 711 -5.31 -7.47 7.06
CA GLU A 711 -4.65 -6.94 5.84
C GLU A 711 -5.12 -7.62 4.54
N ALA A 712 -6.32 -8.21 4.53
CA ALA A 712 -6.87 -8.96 3.39
C ALA A 712 -8.12 -8.35 2.76
N TYR A 713 -8.42 -7.06 3.00
CA TYR A 713 -9.56 -6.37 2.38
C TYR A 713 -9.29 -6.14 0.89
N PRO A 714 -10.16 -6.61 -0.03
CA PRO A 714 -9.88 -6.57 -1.45
C PRO A 714 -10.30 -5.24 -2.08
N MET A 715 -9.32 -4.46 -2.56
CA MET A 715 -9.54 -3.30 -3.42
C MET A 715 -9.41 -3.70 -4.89
N ILE A 716 -10.27 -3.16 -5.77
CA ILE A 716 -10.13 -3.30 -7.24
C ILE A 716 -10.27 -1.95 -7.95
N LEU A 717 -9.24 -1.61 -8.74
CA LEU A 717 -9.12 -0.36 -9.47
C LEU A 717 -9.01 -0.62 -10.97
N ARG A 718 -9.59 0.28 -11.79
CA ARG A 718 -9.33 0.36 -13.23
C ARG A 718 -8.54 1.63 -13.53
N VAL A 719 -7.24 1.45 -13.81
CA VAL A 719 -6.36 2.50 -14.31
C VAL A 719 -6.55 2.61 -15.83
N ASN A 720 -6.87 3.81 -16.30
CA ASN A 720 -6.99 4.13 -17.72
C ASN A 720 -5.82 5.05 -18.16
N PRO A 721 -5.51 5.14 -19.46
CA PRO A 721 -4.37 5.91 -19.97
C PRO A 721 -4.29 7.33 -19.40
N GLY A 722 -3.12 7.68 -18.87
CA GLY A 722 -2.91 8.91 -18.11
C GLY A 722 -3.17 8.79 -16.61
N MET A 723 -3.05 7.60 -16.02
CA MET A 723 -3.28 7.37 -14.58
C MET A 723 -4.70 7.73 -14.10
N ALA A 724 -5.69 7.66 -14.99
CA ALA A 724 -7.07 7.97 -14.63
C ALA A 724 -7.74 6.75 -13.97
N VAL A 725 -7.72 6.72 -12.64
CA VAL A 725 -8.35 5.68 -11.82
C VAL A 725 -9.87 5.86 -11.79
N ARG A 726 -10.60 4.74 -11.83
CA ARG A 726 -12.03 4.61 -11.51
C ARG A 726 -12.29 3.20 -10.94
N PRO A 727 -13.43 2.93 -10.28
CA PRO A 727 -13.88 1.56 -10.05
C PRO A 727 -14.16 0.81 -11.38
N PRO A 728 -14.10 -0.54 -11.37
CA PRO A 728 -14.45 -1.37 -12.52
C PRO A 728 -15.94 -1.33 -12.86
N LEU A 729 -16.25 -1.51 -14.15
CA LEU A 729 -17.61 -1.78 -14.63
C LEU A 729 -18.03 -3.22 -14.28
N ALA A 730 -19.33 -3.50 -14.25
CA ALA A 730 -19.84 -4.83 -13.88
C ALA A 730 -19.22 -6.00 -14.68
N TRP A 731 -18.94 -5.82 -15.98
CA TRP A 731 -18.27 -6.85 -16.80
C TRP A 731 -16.76 -6.97 -16.53
N GLU A 732 -16.09 -5.88 -16.14
CA GLU A 732 -14.68 -5.89 -15.70
C GLU A 732 -14.55 -6.63 -14.37
N LEU A 733 -15.50 -6.38 -13.45
CA LEU A 733 -15.61 -7.06 -12.16
C LEU A 733 -15.93 -8.55 -12.33
N GLU A 734 -16.86 -8.93 -13.22
CA GLU A 734 -17.18 -10.33 -13.54
C GLU A 734 -16.00 -11.08 -14.19
N LEU A 735 -15.26 -10.42 -15.11
CA LEU A 735 -14.04 -10.99 -15.69
C LEU A 735 -12.97 -11.22 -14.61
N THR A 736 -12.81 -10.25 -13.70
CA THR A 736 -11.82 -10.34 -12.62
C THR A 736 -12.21 -11.40 -11.59
N GLU A 737 -13.49 -11.55 -11.26
CA GLU A 737 -14.02 -12.64 -10.42
C GLU A 737 -13.59 -14.01 -10.98
N ALA A 738 -13.81 -14.24 -12.28
CA ALA A 738 -13.40 -15.49 -12.92
C ALA A 738 -11.87 -15.68 -12.93
N CYS A 739 -11.09 -14.60 -13.07
CA CYS A 739 -9.64 -14.69 -13.02
C CYS A 739 -9.13 -15.03 -11.61
N LEU A 740 -9.67 -14.39 -10.56
CA LEU A 740 -9.36 -14.70 -9.17
C LEU A 740 -9.74 -16.15 -8.80
N ARG A 741 -10.90 -16.65 -9.25
CA ARG A 741 -11.29 -18.06 -9.04
C ARG A 741 -10.46 -19.06 -9.87
N ALA A 742 -9.93 -18.67 -11.05
CA ALA A 742 -9.27 -19.60 -11.98
C ALA A 742 -7.73 -19.63 -11.90
N LEU A 743 -7.07 -18.48 -11.78
CA LEU A 743 -5.61 -18.38 -11.86
C LEU A 743 -4.89 -19.21 -10.79
N PRO A 744 -5.29 -19.26 -9.51
CA PRO A 744 -4.68 -20.14 -8.51
C PRO A 744 -4.72 -21.64 -8.86
N VAL A 745 -5.73 -22.08 -9.63
CA VAL A 745 -5.86 -23.46 -10.13
C VAL A 745 -5.08 -23.68 -11.43
N PHE A 746 -4.73 -22.61 -12.14
CA PHE A 746 -3.89 -22.67 -13.34
C PHE A 746 -2.40 -22.69 -13.00
N VAL A 747 -1.95 -21.87 -12.03
CA VAL A 747 -0.52 -21.70 -11.71
C VAL A 747 0.07 -22.93 -11.01
N THR A 748 -0.70 -23.55 -10.11
CA THR A 748 -0.36 -24.81 -9.40
C THR A 748 -0.28 -26.06 -10.30
N ARG A 749 -0.42 -25.91 -11.63
CA ARG A 749 -0.34 -27.04 -12.57
C ARG A 749 1.12 -27.37 -12.90
N SER A 750 1.52 -28.61 -12.61
CA SER A 750 2.84 -29.18 -12.92
C SER A 750 3.26 -29.17 -14.40
N THR A 751 2.41 -28.71 -15.32
CA THR A 751 2.72 -28.54 -16.74
C THR A 751 2.23 -27.18 -17.23
N LYS A 752 3.14 -26.33 -17.73
CA LYS A 752 2.86 -25.01 -18.34
C LYS A 752 2.19 -25.12 -19.73
N THR A 753 1.13 -25.91 -19.82
CA THR A 753 0.29 -26.12 -21.01
C THR A 753 -0.94 -25.20 -20.98
N PRO A 754 -1.45 -24.74 -22.13
CA PRO A 754 -2.73 -24.02 -22.19
C PRO A 754 -3.88 -24.79 -21.53
N ALA A 755 -4.80 -24.04 -20.93
CA ALA A 755 -5.98 -24.54 -20.25
C ALA A 755 -7.25 -23.89 -20.78
N ARG A 756 -8.37 -24.61 -20.65
CA ARG A 756 -9.72 -24.04 -20.73
C ARG A 756 -10.43 -24.34 -19.42
N MET A 757 -11.07 -23.33 -18.84
CA MET A 757 -11.71 -23.42 -17.54
C MET A 757 -13.10 -22.80 -17.60
N ALA A 758 -14.10 -23.57 -17.19
CA ALA A 758 -15.43 -23.09 -16.88
C ALA A 758 -15.44 -22.63 -15.41
N VAL A 759 -15.88 -21.42 -15.15
CA VAL A 759 -15.72 -20.72 -13.86
C VAL A 759 -17.06 -20.10 -13.45
N PRO A 760 -17.62 -20.43 -12.28
CA PRO A 760 -18.83 -19.79 -11.81
C PRO A 760 -18.55 -18.32 -11.46
N VAL A 761 -19.51 -17.45 -11.76
CA VAL A 761 -19.48 -16.00 -11.49
C VAL A 761 -20.87 -15.50 -11.08
N ALA A 762 -20.96 -14.29 -10.55
CA ALA A 762 -22.21 -13.66 -10.11
C ALA A 762 -23.36 -13.67 -11.15
N THR A 763 -23.07 -13.71 -12.45
CA THR A 763 -24.08 -13.75 -13.53
C THR A 763 -24.23 -15.12 -14.23
N GLY A 764 -23.53 -16.16 -13.78
CA GLY A 764 -23.59 -17.51 -14.36
C GLY A 764 -22.24 -18.22 -14.42
N GLU A 765 -21.74 -18.47 -15.63
CA GLU A 765 -20.48 -19.18 -15.88
C GLU A 765 -19.66 -18.46 -16.97
N LEU A 766 -18.39 -18.19 -16.70
CA LEU A 766 -17.42 -17.74 -17.69
C LEU A 766 -16.54 -18.90 -18.16
N ASN A 767 -16.26 -18.92 -19.46
CA ASN A 767 -15.29 -19.83 -20.05
C ASN A 767 -14.02 -19.03 -20.40
N LEU A 768 -12.93 -19.31 -19.68
CA LEU A 768 -11.62 -18.71 -19.86
C LEU A 768 -10.68 -19.65 -20.62
N GLU A 769 -9.93 -19.12 -21.58
CA GLU A 769 -8.71 -19.74 -22.10
C GLU A 769 -7.49 -19.10 -21.42
N LEU A 770 -6.58 -19.92 -20.91
CA LEU A 770 -5.37 -19.50 -20.19
C LEU A 770 -4.12 -20.11 -20.84
N GLU A 771 -3.13 -19.31 -21.19
CA GLU A 771 -1.82 -19.76 -21.72
C GLU A 771 -0.68 -18.94 -21.10
N TRP A 772 0.46 -19.55 -20.79
CA TRP A 772 1.65 -18.80 -20.36
C TRP A 772 2.25 -18.02 -21.54
N VAL A 773 2.57 -16.74 -21.32
CA VAL A 773 3.27 -15.91 -22.30
C VAL A 773 4.69 -16.44 -22.54
N LYS A 774 5.24 -16.12 -23.72
CA LYS A 774 6.56 -16.52 -24.23
C LYS A 774 7.31 -15.29 -24.75
#